data_AF-A0A8C5AZK0-F1
#
_entry.id   AF-A0A8C5AZK0-F1
#
_cell.length_a   1.000
_cell.length_b   1.000
_cell.length_c   1.000
_cell.angle_alpha   90.00
_cell.angle_beta   90.00
_cell.angle_gamma   90.00
#
_symmetry.space_group_name_H-M   'P 1'
#
loop_
_entity.id
_entity.type
_entity.pdbx_description
1 polymer ?
#
loop_
_entity_poly.entity_id
_entity_poly.type
_entity_poly.pdbx_seq_one_letter_code
_entity_poly.pdbx_strand_id
1 'polypeptide(L)'
;RCFCFFLVDLIKAQFYILYTLLLYSDQHVSLPPADRSLKMAQEADLRSVRLEVEGMTCGSCVQSIEQRVGALPGVVHIKSQEATVVYLPYLITVQTIIDQVAVAGFKAPSEEAEVFVDLVAVALRVGGMHCRSCVVNIEGSVGGLPGVSSVAVCLETGKASVCYDPLSVTVPRLRQAIEALPPGTFTTQLWGAGGPLSPPAASRSPALSRTVEVRIEGMTCGSCVRSIEGTLSQRSGVRSARVSLAEHRGTFEYDPLLTGPEDLREALGFTASVMENYEGSDGSLELVVRGMTCASCVHKIESSLMKQKGIIYVSVALATNKAHVKYDPEVTGPRDVIRWLESLGFEASLVKRDRTGSHLDHSTEIQWRKSFLVSLFFCVPVMGMMMYMMIVDHQMQTAHHHNASAEDYVHDHSSMFLERQLLPGLSVMNLLSFLFCVPVQFIGGRYFYVQAYKALKHRSANMDVLIVLATTIAFTYSLVVLLVAMAEQAKVNPITFFDTPPMLFVFISLGRWLEQIAKSKTSEALSKLMSLQATEATVVTLNSDKSVRSEEQVDVELVQRGDVVKVVPGGKFPVDGRVIEGHSMADESLITGEAMPVTKKPGSTVIAGSINQNGSLLISATHVGLDTTLSQIVKLVEEAQTSKAPIQQYADKISGYFVPFIVVVSLLTLCAWILIGFLNFPLVQKYFPGYDKSISEAEAVVRFAFQASITVLCIACPCSLGLATPTAVMVGTGVGAQNGILIKGGEPLEMAHKIQTVVFDKTGTITYGAPEVVQLKIVVEANRMPRSRLLAVVGTAENSSEHPLGSAITKYCKQELGSESLGACSDFQTVAGCGIRCLVSSVDNLQRSEDDNNQLPGFSTRVKLLIYNALVQSASYTVLIGNREWMTHNALPVLPDVDEAMVEHERSGRTSVLVAVDGLLCAMIAVADTVKPEAELAVRTLNLMGLEVILMTGDNSKTARAIAAQVGIRKVFAEVLPSHKVAKVEQLQRSGKRVAMVGDGVNDSPALAMADVGIAIGTGTDVAIEAADVVLIRNDLLDVVASIDLSMKTVKRIRINFVFALIYNLVGIPIAAGVFMPVGLVLQPWMGSAAMALSSVSVVVSSLLLKCYAKPTAEKLEAQLGNVKRRPGSLSDVSVHIGMGDLRRASPKLSLLDRILNYSRASISSLRSDKLSIHSLALSEPDKHSLLVGESLCDEEFV
;
A
#
# COMPACT_ATOMS: atom_id res chain seq x y z
N ARG A 1 5.91 38.04 -54.76
CA ARG A 1 6.21 39.09 -53.77
C ARG A 1 5.47 38.90 -52.44
N CYS A 2 4.15 38.61 -52.41
CA CYS A 2 3.46 38.23 -51.16
C CYS A 2 4.00 36.95 -50.49
N PHE A 3 4.48 35.98 -51.27
CA PHE A 3 5.05 34.73 -50.74
C PHE A 3 6.41 34.92 -50.01
N CYS A 4 7.25 35.85 -50.47
CA CYS A 4 8.48 36.21 -49.75
C CYS A 4 8.20 36.98 -48.45
N PHE A 5 7.14 37.81 -48.43
CA PHE A 5 6.74 38.52 -47.21
C PHE A 5 6.26 37.54 -46.13
N PHE A 6 5.46 36.54 -46.52
CA PHE A 6 4.98 35.50 -45.61
C PHE A 6 6.12 34.62 -45.06
N LEU A 7 7.14 34.32 -45.87
CA LEU A 7 8.32 33.56 -45.45
C LEU A 7 9.20 34.36 -44.48
N VAL A 8 9.35 35.67 -44.70
CA VAL A 8 10.14 36.56 -43.82
C VAL A 8 9.44 36.80 -42.49
N ASP A 9 8.11 36.91 -42.46
CA ASP A 9 7.36 37.03 -41.21
C ASP A 9 7.35 35.73 -40.39
N LEU A 10 7.38 34.57 -41.06
CA LEU A 10 7.54 33.26 -40.39
C LEU A 10 8.92 33.11 -39.72
N ILE A 11 9.98 33.60 -40.37
CA ILE A 11 11.35 33.58 -39.85
C ILE A 11 11.52 34.60 -38.70
N LYS A 12 10.87 35.77 -38.78
CA LYS A 12 10.84 36.75 -37.67
C LYS A 12 10.11 36.21 -36.44
N ALA A 13 9.02 35.47 -36.63
CA ALA A 13 8.30 34.82 -35.53
C ALA A 13 9.16 33.75 -34.83
N GLN A 14 9.98 33.00 -35.60
CA GLN A 14 10.95 32.04 -35.03
C GLN A 14 12.05 32.71 -34.22
N PHE A 15 12.59 33.85 -34.67
CA PHE A 15 13.62 34.59 -33.93
C PHE A 15 13.08 35.26 -32.67
N TYR A 16 11.85 35.78 -32.70
CA TYR A 16 11.24 36.44 -31.54
C TYR A 16 10.97 35.45 -30.39
N ILE A 17 10.57 34.22 -30.72
CA ILE A 17 10.36 33.14 -29.75
C ILE A 17 11.70 32.68 -29.14
N LEU A 18 12.77 32.60 -29.93
CA LEU A 18 14.11 32.24 -29.45
C LEU A 18 14.73 33.34 -28.57
N TYR A 19 14.49 34.61 -28.89
CA TYR A 19 14.99 35.77 -28.14
C TYR A 19 14.25 35.95 -26.79
N THR A 20 12.95 35.64 -26.75
CA THR A 20 12.16 35.69 -25.50
C THR A 20 12.56 34.56 -24.52
N LEU A 21 13.05 33.43 -25.04
CA LEU A 21 13.53 32.30 -24.23
C LEU A 21 14.91 32.52 -23.59
N LEU A 22 15.72 33.47 -24.10
CA LEU A 22 17.08 33.74 -23.61
C LEU A 22 17.15 34.83 -22.53
N LEU A 23 16.14 35.68 -22.40
CA LEU A 23 16.16 36.84 -21.49
C LEU A 23 15.58 36.58 -20.08
N TYR A 24 15.17 35.36 -19.76
CA TYR A 24 14.59 35.03 -18.44
C TYR A 24 15.59 34.39 -17.45
N SER A 25 16.89 34.54 -17.70
CA SER A 25 17.96 34.02 -16.85
C SER A 25 19.01 35.10 -16.59
N ASP A 26 18.71 36.04 -15.71
CA ASP A 26 19.69 36.63 -14.77
C ASP A 26 19.09 37.85 -14.09
N GLN A 27 18.84 37.73 -12.77
CA GLN A 27 19.08 38.80 -11.79
C GLN A 27 18.66 38.31 -10.40
N HIS A 28 19.62 37.97 -9.54
CA HIS A 28 19.50 38.27 -8.10
C HIS A 28 20.88 38.52 -7.50
N VAL A 29 21.06 39.75 -7.03
CA VAL A 29 22.21 40.26 -6.28
C VAL A 29 22.08 39.82 -4.82
N SER A 30 23.13 39.21 -4.27
CA SER A 30 23.24 38.74 -2.88
C SER A 30 23.87 39.81 -1.95
N LEU A 31 23.29 40.00 -0.76
CA LEU A 31 23.89 40.66 0.42
C LEU A 31 24.29 39.60 1.47
N PRO A 32 25.33 39.82 2.30
CA PRO A 32 25.98 38.74 3.06
C PRO A 32 25.35 38.45 4.45
N PRO A 33 25.48 37.22 4.99
CA PRO A 33 24.99 36.85 6.31
C PRO A 33 26.13 36.88 7.34
N ALA A 34 26.04 37.80 8.31
CA ALA A 34 26.87 37.78 9.52
C ALA A 34 25.95 37.75 10.74
N ASP A 35 25.26 36.62 10.95
CA ASP A 35 24.54 36.35 12.21
C ASP A 35 24.19 34.86 12.44
N ARG A 36 24.66 33.93 11.58
CA ARG A 36 24.27 32.51 11.63
C ARG A 36 25.23 31.59 12.41
N SER A 37 26.45 32.04 12.71
CA SER A 37 27.43 31.24 13.45
C SER A 37 27.18 31.18 14.96
N LEU A 38 26.34 32.06 15.52
CA LEU A 38 26.02 32.06 16.96
C LEU A 38 24.93 31.06 17.37
N LYS A 39 24.01 30.68 16.46
CA LYS A 39 22.89 29.79 16.79
C LYS A 39 23.22 28.30 16.71
N MET A 40 24.14 27.88 15.83
CA MET A 40 24.53 26.46 15.69
C MET A 40 25.42 25.96 16.84
N ALA A 41 26.05 26.85 17.61
CA ALA A 41 26.90 26.46 18.74
C ALA A 41 26.10 26.16 20.03
N GLN A 42 24.80 26.48 20.09
CA GLN A 42 23.98 26.32 21.31
C GLN A 42 23.23 24.98 21.41
N GLU A 43 23.13 24.19 20.33
CA GLU A 43 22.42 22.90 20.33
C GLU A 43 23.32 21.69 20.65
N ALA A 44 24.63 21.88 20.84
CA ALA A 44 25.61 20.79 20.98
C ALA A 44 25.81 20.24 22.41
N ASP A 45 25.15 20.81 23.44
CA ASP A 45 25.42 20.50 24.87
C ASP A 45 24.18 19.98 25.64
N LEU A 46 23.41 19.04 25.07
CA LEU A 46 22.27 18.41 25.74
C LEU A 46 22.71 17.18 26.56
N ARG A 47 22.29 17.08 27.84
CA ARG A 47 22.49 15.89 28.69
C ARG A 47 21.15 15.24 29.04
N SER A 48 21.13 13.93 29.28
CA SER A 48 19.96 13.24 29.82
C SER A 48 20.28 12.56 31.15
N VAL A 49 19.36 12.68 32.10
CA VAL A 49 19.41 11.99 33.39
C VAL A 49 18.16 11.14 33.55
N ARG A 50 18.34 9.90 33.99
CA ARG A 50 17.25 9.00 34.33
C ARG A 50 17.08 8.96 35.85
N LEU A 51 15.86 9.14 36.31
CA LEU A 51 15.49 9.15 37.73
C LEU A 51 14.43 8.07 37.99
N GLU A 52 14.73 7.13 38.87
CA GLU A 52 13.71 6.26 39.46
C GLU A 52 12.97 7.04 40.56
N VAL A 53 11.64 7.03 40.49
CA VAL A 53 10.77 7.81 41.38
C VAL A 53 9.83 6.87 42.12
N GLU A 54 10.07 6.69 43.42
CA GLU A 54 9.29 5.81 44.27
C GLU A 54 7.83 6.31 44.41
N GLY A 55 6.87 5.40 44.23
CA GLY A 55 5.44 5.67 44.46
C GLY A 55 4.63 6.09 43.22
N MET A 56 5.20 6.03 42.01
CA MET A 56 4.50 6.34 40.76
C MET A 56 3.67 5.13 40.28
N THR A 57 2.34 5.16 40.46
CA THR A 57 1.44 4.03 40.12
C THR A 57 0.33 4.36 39.12
N CYS A 58 0.14 5.63 38.75
CA CYS A 58 -0.93 6.05 37.82
C CYS A 58 -0.56 7.27 36.96
N GLY A 59 -1.30 7.49 35.87
CA GLY A 59 -1.04 8.58 34.90
C GLY A 59 -1.16 10.00 35.47
N SER A 60 -1.92 10.22 36.55
CA SER A 60 -2.01 11.54 37.20
C SER A 60 -0.75 11.91 38.01
N CYS A 61 0.02 10.91 38.46
CA CYS A 61 1.33 11.13 39.10
C CYS A 61 2.36 11.63 38.08
N VAL A 62 2.36 11.06 36.86
CA VAL A 62 3.23 11.46 35.75
C VAL A 62 2.96 12.92 35.36
N GLN A 63 1.68 13.28 35.18
CA GLN A 63 1.29 14.63 34.76
C GLN A 63 1.65 15.71 35.79
N SER A 64 1.63 15.38 37.09
CA SER A 64 2.03 16.29 38.17
C SER A 64 3.54 16.57 38.19
N ILE A 65 4.36 15.57 37.84
CA ILE A 65 5.81 15.72 37.70
C ILE A 65 6.13 16.50 36.41
N GLU A 66 5.47 16.18 35.30
CA GLU A 66 5.66 16.88 34.01
C GLU A 66 5.34 18.36 34.09
N GLN A 67 4.24 18.76 34.75
CA GLN A 67 3.88 20.17 34.92
C GLN A 67 4.93 20.98 35.68
N ARG A 68 5.64 20.37 36.65
CA ARG A 68 6.61 21.08 37.49
C ARG A 68 8.04 21.01 36.97
N VAL A 69 8.49 19.83 36.54
CA VAL A 69 9.84 19.64 35.98
C VAL A 69 9.92 20.26 34.58
N GLY A 70 8.84 20.21 33.79
CA GLY A 70 8.77 20.85 32.47
C GLY A 70 8.73 22.38 32.52
N ALA A 71 8.43 22.98 33.68
CA ALA A 71 8.47 24.43 33.87
C ALA A 71 9.87 24.99 34.18
N LEU A 72 10.87 24.12 34.41
CA LEU A 72 12.23 24.53 34.74
C LEU A 72 12.99 25.02 33.49
N PRO A 73 13.68 26.17 33.56
CA PRO A 73 14.49 26.67 32.45
C PRO A 73 15.66 25.71 32.18
N GLY A 74 15.71 25.17 30.96
CA GLY A 74 16.76 24.26 30.52
C GLY A 74 16.36 22.79 30.46
N VAL A 75 15.11 22.43 30.79
CA VAL A 75 14.54 21.08 30.54
C VAL A 75 13.88 21.05 29.17
N VAL A 76 14.27 20.08 28.34
CA VAL A 76 13.88 20.00 26.92
C VAL A 76 12.86 18.87 26.67
N HIS A 77 12.95 17.76 27.39
CA HIS A 77 12.05 16.61 27.21
C HIS A 77 12.00 15.71 28.45
N ILE A 78 10.82 15.14 28.76
CA ILE A 78 10.62 14.10 29.80
C ILE A 78 10.03 12.84 29.14
N LYS A 79 10.52 11.63 29.45
CA LYS A 79 9.96 10.34 28.96
C LYS A 79 9.50 9.46 30.13
N SER A 80 8.50 8.61 29.87
CA SER A 80 7.61 7.94 30.84
C SER A 80 8.21 6.72 31.60
N GLN A 81 7.44 6.25 32.61
CA GLN A 81 7.62 5.16 33.59
C GLN A 81 8.93 5.14 34.42
N GLU A 82 10.01 5.69 33.89
CA GLU A 82 11.23 6.12 34.60
C GLU A 82 11.49 7.55 34.14
N ALA A 83 11.54 8.53 35.05
CA ALA A 83 11.59 9.94 34.68
C ALA A 83 12.92 10.27 34.00
N THR A 84 12.95 10.24 32.67
CA THR A 84 14.14 10.57 31.88
C THR A 84 14.06 12.02 31.46
N VAL A 85 14.89 12.87 32.04
CA VAL A 85 14.91 14.33 31.83
C VAL A 85 16.09 14.73 30.97
N VAL A 86 15.82 15.34 29.81
CA VAL A 86 16.85 15.97 28.97
C VAL A 86 17.02 17.42 29.41
N TYR A 87 18.24 17.81 29.79
CA TYR A 87 18.53 19.14 30.33
C TYR A 87 19.87 19.71 29.87
N LEU A 88 19.99 21.04 29.97
CA LEU A 88 21.22 21.78 29.72
C LEU A 88 22.00 21.94 31.03
N PRO A 89 23.20 21.32 31.19
CA PRO A 89 23.91 21.25 32.47
C PRO A 89 24.47 22.59 32.96
N TYR A 90 24.53 23.61 32.09
CA TYR A 90 24.92 24.97 32.47
C TYR A 90 23.73 25.81 33.00
N LEU A 91 22.49 25.34 32.82
CA LEU A 91 21.29 26.03 33.32
C LEU A 91 20.71 25.38 34.58
N ILE A 92 20.80 24.04 34.69
CA ILE A 92 20.18 23.31 35.80
C ILE A 92 21.02 22.10 36.22
N THR A 93 21.03 21.80 37.52
CA THR A 93 21.76 20.65 38.08
C THR A 93 20.81 19.49 38.37
N VAL A 94 21.33 18.26 38.34
CA VAL A 94 20.54 17.04 38.66
C VAL A 94 19.91 17.12 40.05
N GLN A 95 20.62 17.69 41.02
CA GLN A 95 20.10 17.88 42.38
C GLN A 95 18.86 18.77 42.41
N THR A 96 18.84 19.83 41.59
CA THR A 96 17.68 20.73 41.46
C THR A 96 16.47 20.01 40.87
N ILE A 97 16.68 19.04 39.97
CA ILE A 97 15.60 18.23 39.39
C ILE A 97 15.03 17.28 40.46
N ILE A 98 15.90 16.62 41.23
CA ILE A 98 15.52 15.73 42.35
C ILE A 98 14.73 16.50 43.42
N ASP A 99 15.17 17.71 43.79
CA ASP A 99 14.47 18.57 44.75
C ASP A 99 13.04 18.90 44.29
N GLN A 100 12.84 19.12 42.99
CA GLN A 100 11.49 19.40 42.45
C GLN A 100 10.59 18.17 42.41
N VAL A 101 11.16 16.98 42.23
CA VAL A 101 10.43 15.71 42.37
C VAL A 101 10.02 15.49 43.83
N ALA A 102 10.90 15.81 44.79
CA ALA A 102 10.57 15.78 46.23
C ALA A 102 9.44 16.75 46.61
N VAL A 103 9.45 17.95 46.04
CA VAL A 103 8.39 18.95 46.25
C VAL A 103 7.06 18.55 45.58
N ALA A 104 7.09 17.69 44.55
CA ALA A 104 5.91 17.08 43.95
C ALA A 104 5.31 15.93 44.79
N GLY A 105 5.93 15.58 45.91
CA GLY A 105 5.44 14.55 46.85
C GLY A 105 6.01 13.16 46.59
N PHE A 106 7.01 13.01 45.71
CA PHE A 106 7.62 11.73 45.36
C PHE A 106 9.10 11.69 45.77
N LYS A 107 9.63 10.52 46.14
CA LYS A 107 11.06 10.36 46.49
C LYS A 107 11.85 9.86 45.29
N ALA A 108 13.00 10.48 45.02
CA ALA A 108 13.98 10.01 44.04
C ALA A 108 15.37 9.98 44.71
N PRO A 109 15.95 8.79 44.99
CA PRO A 109 17.25 8.69 45.63
C PRO A 109 18.39 9.15 44.70
N SER A 110 19.34 9.95 45.22
CA SER A 110 20.44 10.51 44.42
C SER A 110 21.50 9.51 43.98
N GLU A 111 21.52 8.31 44.58
CA GLU A 111 22.50 7.26 44.27
C GLU A 111 22.11 6.41 43.04
N GLU A 112 20.86 6.51 42.56
CA GLU A 112 20.33 5.72 41.43
C GLU A 112 20.11 6.57 40.15
N ALA A 113 20.57 7.82 40.14
CA ALA A 113 20.45 8.70 38.98
C ALA A 113 21.53 8.41 37.92
N GLU A 114 21.16 7.72 36.83
CA GLU A 114 22.06 7.47 35.70
C GLU A 114 22.11 8.69 34.74
N VAL A 115 23.29 9.32 34.62
CA VAL A 115 23.56 10.38 33.63
C VAL A 115 24.14 9.74 32.38
N PHE A 116 23.44 9.82 31.25
CA PHE A 116 23.94 9.31 29.97
C PHE A 116 24.81 10.37 29.28
N VAL A 117 25.97 9.93 28.78
CA VAL A 117 26.90 10.71 27.95
C VAL A 117 27.14 9.91 26.66
N ASP A 118 27.12 10.57 25.49
CA ASP A 118 27.36 9.92 24.19
C ASP A 118 28.75 9.26 24.15
N LEU A 119 28.79 7.92 24.21
CA LEU A 119 30.01 7.12 24.10
C LEU A 119 30.52 7.14 22.65
N VAL A 120 31.82 7.38 22.46
CA VAL A 120 32.47 7.42 21.15
C VAL A 120 33.19 6.09 20.89
N ALA A 121 33.00 5.51 19.70
CA ALA A 121 33.69 4.29 19.29
C ALA A 121 34.93 4.62 18.43
N VAL A 122 36.10 4.07 18.78
CA VAL A 122 37.33 4.14 17.97
C VAL A 122 37.81 2.75 17.58
N ALA A 123 38.29 2.60 16.35
CA ALA A 123 38.92 1.38 15.87
C ALA A 123 40.45 1.56 15.76
N LEU A 124 41.19 0.63 16.34
CA LEU A 124 42.65 0.56 16.33
C LEU A 124 43.09 -0.72 15.60
N ARG A 125 44.07 -0.62 14.71
CA ARG A 125 44.80 -1.77 14.17
C ARG A 125 45.87 -2.17 15.17
N VAL A 126 45.89 -3.42 15.62
CA VAL A 126 46.84 -3.97 16.58
C VAL A 126 47.70 -5.04 15.89
N GLY A 127 48.97 -4.72 15.67
CA GLY A 127 49.99 -5.68 15.21
C GLY A 127 50.57 -6.46 16.39
N GLY A 128 51.10 -7.67 16.13
CA GLY A 128 51.75 -8.50 17.16
C GLY A 128 50.83 -9.51 17.87
N MET A 129 49.55 -9.61 17.50
CA MET A 129 48.64 -10.65 18.01
C MET A 129 48.84 -11.97 17.26
N HIS A 130 49.12 -13.07 17.98
CA HIS A 130 49.43 -14.38 17.38
C HIS A 130 48.50 -15.52 17.85
N CYS A 131 47.68 -15.29 18.88
CA CYS A 131 46.80 -16.31 19.44
C CYS A 131 45.59 -15.72 20.18
N ARG A 132 44.61 -16.56 20.52
CA ARG A 132 43.42 -16.19 21.29
C ARG A 132 43.75 -15.60 22.68
N SER A 133 44.88 -15.96 23.27
CA SER A 133 45.33 -15.37 24.55
C SER A 133 45.71 -13.89 24.42
N CYS A 134 46.16 -13.43 23.24
CA CYS A 134 46.41 -12.00 22.99
C CYS A 134 45.10 -11.20 22.97
N VAL A 135 44.05 -11.75 22.37
CA VAL A 135 42.71 -11.14 22.28
C VAL A 135 42.14 -10.91 23.69
N VAL A 136 42.12 -11.96 24.51
CA VAL A 136 41.60 -11.90 25.88
C VAL A 136 42.42 -10.93 26.75
N ASN A 137 43.74 -10.87 26.57
CA ASN A 137 44.60 -9.96 27.32
C ASN A 137 44.31 -8.47 26.98
N ILE A 138 44.09 -8.16 25.71
CA ILE A 138 43.75 -6.81 25.26
C ILE A 138 42.33 -6.44 25.71
N GLU A 139 41.34 -7.33 25.53
CA GLU A 139 39.95 -7.10 25.96
C GLU A 139 39.85 -6.87 27.48
N GLY A 140 40.56 -7.70 28.28
CA GLY A 140 40.57 -7.56 29.73
C GLY A 140 41.29 -6.31 30.23
N SER A 141 42.44 -5.96 29.64
CA SER A 141 43.25 -4.83 30.12
C SER A 141 42.71 -3.48 29.66
N VAL A 142 42.21 -3.38 28.43
CA VAL A 142 41.63 -2.13 27.91
C VAL A 142 40.20 -1.95 28.42
N GLY A 143 39.44 -3.04 28.61
CA GLY A 143 38.11 -2.99 29.23
C GLY A 143 38.14 -2.56 30.70
N GLY A 144 39.28 -2.75 31.39
CA GLY A 144 39.47 -2.28 32.77
C GLY A 144 39.84 -0.80 32.91
N LEU A 145 40.00 -0.04 31.82
CA LEU A 145 40.36 1.38 31.89
C LEU A 145 39.14 2.24 32.27
N PRO A 146 39.28 3.18 33.22
CA PRO A 146 38.18 4.06 33.62
C PRO A 146 37.79 4.96 32.46
N GLY A 147 36.57 4.83 31.96
CA GLY A 147 36.08 5.54 30.77
C GLY A 147 35.91 4.67 29.52
N VAL A 148 36.25 3.39 29.56
CA VAL A 148 36.01 2.44 28.47
C VAL A 148 34.77 1.58 28.77
N SER A 149 33.77 1.58 27.89
CA SER A 149 32.51 0.84 28.09
C SER A 149 32.56 -0.56 27.50
N SER A 150 33.23 -0.74 26.36
CA SER A 150 33.39 -2.05 25.73
C SER A 150 34.60 -2.08 24.82
N VAL A 151 35.21 -3.26 24.73
CA VAL A 151 36.37 -3.55 23.86
C VAL A 151 36.11 -4.87 23.16
N ALA A 152 36.20 -4.88 21.84
CA ALA A 152 36.10 -6.09 21.03
C ALA A 152 37.33 -6.21 20.13
N VAL A 153 38.05 -7.34 20.22
CA VAL A 153 39.29 -7.57 19.48
C VAL A 153 39.14 -8.76 18.54
N CYS A 154 39.41 -8.55 17.25
CA CYS A 154 39.34 -9.57 16.22
C CYS A 154 40.76 -9.97 15.76
N LEU A 155 41.16 -11.21 16.06
CA LEU A 155 42.48 -11.75 15.68
C LEU A 155 42.67 -11.83 14.16
N GLU A 156 41.64 -12.22 13.42
CA GLU A 156 41.71 -12.41 11.95
C GLU A 156 41.94 -11.11 11.19
N THR A 157 41.39 -10.00 11.69
CA THR A 157 41.51 -8.68 11.06
C THR A 157 42.59 -7.81 11.69
N GLY A 158 43.11 -8.20 12.86
CA GLY A 158 44.02 -7.36 13.64
C GLY A 158 43.37 -6.07 14.15
N LYS A 159 42.03 -6.06 14.34
CA LYS A 159 41.25 -4.86 14.71
C LYS A 159 40.79 -4.92 16.17
N ALA A 160 41.03 -3.86 16.94
CA ALA A 160 40.46 -3.62 18.26
C ALA A 160 39.47 -2.44 18.18
N SER A 161 38.19 -2.69 18.45
CA SER A 161 37.15 -1.66 18.53
C SER A 161 36.92 -1.33 20.01
N VAL A 162 37.09 -0.06 20.38
CA VAL A 162 36.98 0.43 21.76
C VAL A 162 35.90 1.52 21.82
N CYS A 163 34.85 1.32 22.61
CA CYS A 163 33.89 2.35 22.95
C CYS A 163 34.34 3.02 24.25
N TYR A 164 34.56 4.33 24.22
CA TYR A 164 35.07 5.08 25.36
C TYR A 164 34.44 6.47 25.45
N ASP A 165 34.46 7.04 26.64
CA ASP A 165 34.08 8.41 26.89
C ASP A 165 35.27 9.35 26.59
N PRO A 166 35.12 10.31 25.64
CA PRO A 166 36.20 11.21 25.24
C PRO A 166 36.61 12.21 26.32
N LEU A 167 35.82 12.36 27.40
CA LEU A 167 36.15 13.23 28.54
C LEU A 167 37.01 12.52 29.60
N SER A 168 36.98 11.19 29.67
CA SER A 168 37.73 10.39 30.65
C SER A 168 39.00 9.73 30.09
N VAL A 169 39.00 9.31 28.82
CA VAL A 169 40.16 8.68 28.17
C VAL A 169 40.35 9.25 26.77
N THR A 170 41.61 9.45 26.36
CA THR A 170 41.95 9.91 25.01
C THR A 170 42.48 8.76 24.14
N VAL A 171 42.27 8.84 22.83
CA VAL A 171 42.76 7.81 21.87
C VAL A 171 44.26 7.51 22.00
N PRO A 172 45.17 8.48 22.22
CA PRO A 172 46.59 8.19 22.45
C PRO A 172 46.83 7.33 23.70
N ARG A 173 46.01 7.51 24.74
CA ARG A 173 46.12 6.75 26.00
C ARG A 173 45.64 5.31 25.84
N LEU A 174 44.61 5.08 25.04
CA LEU A 174 44.18 3.72 24.65
C LEU A 174 45.26 2.97 23.86
N ARG A 175 45.94 3.67 22.94
CA ARG A 175 47.06 3.13 22.17
C ARG A 175 48.22 2.73 23.06
N GLN A 176 48.64 3.64 23.95
CA GLN A 176 49.70 3.38 24.92
C GLN A 176 49.36 2.21 25.85
N ALA A 177 48.09 2.07 26.27
CA ALA A 177 47.65 0.96 27.11
C ALA A 177 47.77 -0.40 26.41
N ILE A 178 47.48 -0.48 25.10
CA ILE A 178 47.63 -1.70 24.31
C ILE A 178 49.11 -2.03 24.07
N GLU A 179 49.93 -1.02 23.76
CA GLU A 179 51.37 -1.19 23.48
C GLU A 179 52.17 -1.57 24.73
N ALA A 180 51.68 -1.22 25.92
CA ALA A 180 52.29 -1.56 27.20
C ALA A 180 52.03 -3.01 27.68
N LEU A 181 51.23 -3.81 26.95
CA LEU A 181 50.87 -5.17 27.37
C LEU A 181 52.00 -6.19 27.09
N PRO A 182 52.35 -7.07 28.05
CA PRO A 182 53.28 -8.18 27.82
C PRO A 182 52.75 -9.14 26.72
N PRO A 183 53.60 -9.62 25.79
CA PRO A 183 55.07 -9.62 25.80
C PRO A 183 55.75 -8.35 25.24
N GLY A 184 55.03 -7.23 25.08
CA GLY A 184 55.61 -5.93 24.69
C GLY A 184 55.84 -5.76 23.19
N THR A 185 55.24 -6.62 22.36
CA THR A 185 55.36 -6.59 20.88
C THR A 185 54.11 -6.06 20.18
N PHE A 186 53.13 -5.52 20.91
CA PHE A 186 51.92 -4.96 20.30
C PHE A 186 52.19 -3.56 19.74
N THR A 187 51.78 -3.31 18.49
CA THR A 187 51.90 -1.99 17.85
C THR A 187 50.53 -1.51 17.41
N THR A 188 50.14 -0.28 17.73
CA THR A 188 48.81 0.25 17.39
C THR A 188 48.85 1.34 16.32
N GLN A 189 47.85 1.35 15.43
CA GLN A 189 47.60 2.44 14.46
C GLN A 189 46.10 2.76 14.39
N LEU A 190 45.72 4.02 14.10
CA LEU A 190 44.31 4.35 13.88
C LEU A 190 43.81 3.67 12.61
N TRP A 191 42.66 3.02 12.71
CA TRP A 191 42.04 2.34 11.59
C TRP A 191 41.32 3.37 10.69
N GLY A 192 41.98 3.88 9.65
CA GLY A 192 41.33 4.69 8.60
C GLY A 192 41.98 6.02 8.20
N ALA A 193 43.29 6.12 8.06
CA ALA A 193 43.91 7.18 7.26
C ALA A 193 44.12 6.68 5.82
N GLY A 194 43.06 6.75 4.99
CA GLY A 194 43.15 6.50 3.54
C GLY A 194 41.90 5.86 2.92
N GLY A 195 41.03 6.69 2.33
CA GLY A 195 40.05 6.34 1.29
C GLY A 195 38.79 5.55 1.72
N PRO A 196 37.57 5.86 1.21
CA PRO A 196 36.34 5.29 1.74
C PRO A 196 35.98 3.96 1.07
N LEU A 197 35.85 2.91 1.87
CA LEU A 197 35.10 1.69 1.55
C LEU A 197 34.19 1.32 2.73
N SER A 198 32.98 0.91 2.36
CA SER A 198 31.74 0.73 3.11
C SER A 198 31.84 -0.19 4.35
N PRO A 199 31.05 0.04 5.42
CA PRO A 199 30.93 -0.90 6.53
C PRO A 199 29.90 -2.02 6.24
N PRO A 200 30.09 -3.23 6.79
CA PRO A 200 29.13 -4.32 6.71
C PRO A 200 27.99 -4.14 7.73
N ALA A 201 26.83 -4.70 7.38
CA ALA A 201 25.59 -4.62 8.13
C ALA A 201 25.67 -5.27 9.52
N ALA A 202 25.29 -4.52 10.56
CA ALA A 202 24.82 -5.07 11.84
C ALA A 202 23.81 -4.11 12.50
N SER A 203 22.66 -4.67 12.86
CA SER A 203 21.63 -4.21 13.83
C SER A 203 21.23 -2.72 13.82
N ARG A 204 20.11 -2.41 13.14
CA ARG A 204 19.43 -1.11 13.18
C ARG A 204 18.66 -0.94 14.50
N SER A 205 19.07 0.01 15.33
CA SER A 205 18.16 0.84 16.12
C SER A 205 17.49 1.87 15.18
N PRO A 206 16.30 2.43 15.51
CA PRO A 206 15.59 3.33 14.61
C PRO A 206 16.33 4.65 14.52
N ALA A 207 17.18 4.80 13.50
CA ALA A 207 17.84 6.06 13.21
C ALA A 207 16.80 7.07 12.67
N LEU A 208 16.83 8.28 13.23
CA LEU A 208 15.98 9.43 12.95
C LEU A 208 15.84 9.65 11.42
N SER A 209 14.73 9.23 10.82
CA SER A 209 14.41 9.52 9.41
C SER A 209 13.35 10.59 9.34
N ARG A 210 13.56 11.57 8.46
CA ARG A 210 12.56 12.57 8.11
C ARG A 210 12.13 12.37 6.66
N THR A 211 10.84 12.49 6.42
CA THR A 211 10.29 12.56 5.07
C THR A 211 10.21 14.03 4.66
N VAL A 212 10.46 14.34 3.39
CA VAL A 212 10.17 15.65 2.79
C VAL A 212 9.43 15.45 1.48
N GLU A 213 8.34 16.20 1.31
CA GLU A 213 7.69 16.35 0.01
C GLU A 213 8.29 17.52 -0.75
N VAL A 214 8.53 17.32 -2.04
CA VAL A 214 9.00 18.36 -2.94
C VAL A 214 8.09 18.40 -4.15
N ARG A 215 7.56 19.57 -4.48
CA ARG A 215 6.87 19.78 -5.75
C ARG A 215 7.92 19.95 -6.84
N ILE A 216 7.82 19.16 -7.90
CA ILE A 216 8.82 19.11 -8.96
C ILE A 216 8.15 19.51 -10.27
N GLU A 217 8.42 20.74 -10.69
CA GLU A 217 7.93 21.30 -11.94
C GLU A 217 8.86 20.97 -13.10
N GLY A 218 8.28 20.75 -14.28
CA GLY A 218 9.03 20.42 -15.49
C GLY A 218 9.20 18.92 -15.75
N MET A 219 8.79 18.05 -14.83
CA MET A 219 8.70 16.60 -15.10
C MET A 219 7.63 16.32 -16.16
N THR A 220 7.97 15.55 -17.19
CA THR A 220 7.02 15.25 -18.27
C THR A 220 6.90 13.78 -18.65
N CYS A 221 7.76 12.93 -18.13
CA CYS A 221 7.75 11.50 -18.44
C CYS A 221 8.33 10.66 -17.31
N GLY A 222 8.09 9.36 -17.36
CA GLY A 222 8.58 8.39 -16.37
C GLY A 222 10.11 8.24 -16.31
N SER A 223 10.85 8.73 -17.31
CA SER A 223 12.31 8.78 -17.24
C SER A 223 12.82 9.98 -16.44
N CYS A 224 12.11 11.11 -16.38
CA CYS A 224 12.40 12.19 -15.42
C CYS A 224 12.32 11.67 -13.99
N VAL A 225 11.24 10.94 -13.68
CA VAL A 225 11.02 10.25 -12.40
C VAL A 225 12.19 9.32 -12.07
N ARG A 226 12.57 8.41 -12.97
CA ARG A 226 13.70 7.49 -12.76
C ARG A 226 15.05 8.20 -12.61
N SER A 227 15.26 9.29 -13.35
CA SER A 227 16.48 10.10 -13.22
C SER A 227 16.56 10.71 -11.84
N ILE A 228 15.44 11.24 -11.32
CA ILE A 228 15.36 11.82 -9.98
C ILE A 228 15.54 10.74 -8.92
N GLU A 229 14.75 9.67 -8.97
CA GLU A 229 14.81 8.55 -8.01
C GLU A 229 16.20 7.91 -8.02
N GLY A 230 16.80 7.70 -9.20
CA GLY A 230 18.13 7.13 -9.35
C GLY A 230 19.25 8.05 -8.84
N THR A 231 19.16 9.36 -9.09
CA THR A 231 20.18 10.33 -8.62
C THR A 231 20.11 10.49 -7.11
N LEU A 232 18.90 10.58 -6.55
CA LEU A 232 18.71 10.79 -5.12
C LEU A 232 18.91 9.52 -4.29
N SER A 233 18.54 8.34 -4.78
CA SER A 233 18.80 7.07 -4.08
C SER A 233 20.29 6.73 -3.98
N GLN A 234 21.13 7.27 -4.88
CA GLN A 234 22.59 7.11 -4.80
C GLN A 234 23.26 8.11 -3.85
N ARG A 235 22.52 9.10 -3.35
CA ARG A 235 23.08 10.15 -2.48
C ARG A 235 23.17 9.66 -1.03
N SER A 236 24.31 9.94 -0.39
CA SER A 236 24.56 9.62 1.01
C SER A 236 23.58 10.35 1.92
N GLY A 237 22.77 9.60 2.68
CA GLY A 237 21.77 10.16 3.60
C GLY A 237 20.32 9.98 3.14
N VAL A 238 20.07 9.58 1.88
CA VAL A 238 18.70 9.31 1.38
C VAL A 238 18.38 7.82 1.53
N ARG A 239 17.27 7.49 2.20
CA ARG A 239 16.79 6.11 2.42
C ARG A 239 15.83 5.66 1.34
N SER A 240 14.88 6.51 0.99
CA SER A 240 13.91 6.24 -0.07
C SER A 240 13.59 7.51 -0.83
N ALA A 241 13.36 7.35 -2.14
CA ALA A 241 13.01 8.43 -3.06
C ALA A 241 11.91 7.91 -3.98
N ARG A 242 10.73 8.53 -3.92
CA ARG A 242 9.58 8.18 -4.76
C ARG A 242 9.09 9.44 -5.45
N VAL A 243 8.83 9.37 -6.75
CA VAL A 243 8.36 10.54 -7.50
C VAL A 243 7.12 10.22 -8.33
N SER A 244 6.05 10.95 -8.05
CA SER A 244 4.79 10.87 -8.78
C SER A 244 4.77 11.90 -9.91
N LEU A 245 4.73 11.40 -11.15
CA LEU A 245 4.55 12.25 -12.33
C LEU A 245 3.13 12.85 -12.38
N ALA A 246 2.13 12.11 -11.90
CA ALA A 246 0.72 12.52 -11.95
C ALA A 246 0.45 13.71 -11.00
N GLU A 247 1.09 13.71 -9.84
CA GLU A 247 0.90 14.75 -8.81
C GLU A 247 1.91 15.89 -8.92
N HIS A 248 2.90 15.78 -9.81
CA HIS A 248 4.07 16.67 -9.88
C HIS A 248 4.81 16.79 -8.53
N ARG A 249 4.93 15.68 -7.79
CA ARG A 249 5.52 15.62 -6.44
C ARG A 249 6.53 14.50 -6.28
N GLY A 250 7.48 14.68 -5.37
CA GLY A 250 8.40 13.64 -4.92
C GLY A 250 8.46 13.58 -3.40
N THR A 251 8.37 12.38 -2.84
CA THR A 251 8.55 12.07 -1.42
C THR A 251 9.93 11.48 -1.21
N PHE A 252 10.70 12.06 -0.29
CA PHE A 252 12.07 11.64 0.01
C PHE A 252 12.24 11.40 1.50
N GLU A 253 12.59 10.18 1.89
CA GLU A 253 13.04 9.88 3.25
C GLU A 253 14.54 10.04 3.33
N TYR A 254 15.00 10.87 4.25
CA TYR A 254 16.41 11.17 4.43
C TYR A 254 16.79 11.26 5.91
N ASP A 255 18.07 11.07 6.16
CA ASP A 255 18.69 11.29 7.46
C ASP A 255 19.09 12.78 7.57
N PRO A 256 18.45 13.55 8.47
CA PRO A 256 18.71 14.98 8.60
C PRO A 256 20.13 15.31 9.06
N LEU A 257 20.89 14.33 9.56
CA LEU A 257 22.29 14.51 9.93
C LEU A 257 23.24 14.47 8.73
N LEU A 258 22.81 13.87 7.61
CA LEU A 258 23.65 13.63 6.42
C LEU A 258 23.22 14.45 5.20
N THR A 259 21.97 14.87 5.11
CA THR A 259 21.43 15.60 3.95
C THR A 259 20.28 16.51 4.40
N GLY A 260 20.22 17.76 3.93
CA GLY A 260 19.12 18.68 4.20
C GLY A 260 18.04 18.69 3.10
N PRO A 261 16.85 19.28 3.37
CA PRO A 261 15.80 19.41 2.37
C PRO A 261 16.18 20.33 1.19
N GLU A 262 16.99 21.36 1.44
CA GLU A 262 17.54 22.23 0.38
C GLU A 262 18.59 21.51 -0.48
N ASP A 263 19.40 20.64 0.14
CA ASP A 263 20.35 19.80 -0.59
C ASP A 263 19.62 18.86 -1.55
N LEU A 264 18.52 18.24 -1.08
CA LEU A 264 17.65 17.41 -1.91
C LEU A 264 17.09 18.22 -3.08
N ARG A 265 16.60 19.44 -2.82
CA ARG A 265 16.08 20.36 -3.85
C ARG A 265 17.11 20.63 -4.95
N GLU A 266 18.35 20.91 -4.58
CA GLU A 266 19.42 21.17 -5.54
C GLU A 266 19.79 19.94 -6.38
N ALA A 267 19.80 18.74 -5.77
CA ALA A 267 20.12 17.51 -6.49
C ALA A 267 19.02 17.03 -7.45
N LEU A 268 17.82 17.59 -7.39
CA LEU A 268 16.74 17.24 -8.32
C LEU A 268 17.08 17.63 -9.76
N GLY A 269 17.80 18.73 -9.99
CA GLY A 269 18.10 19.23 -11.34
C GLY A 269 16.86 19.69 -12.12
N PHE A 270 15.73 19.87 -11.43
CA PHE A 270 14.47 20.42 -11.93
C PHE A 270 14.06 21.62 -11.08
N THR A 271 13.20 22.49 -11.61
CA THR A 271 12.50 23.51 -10.83
C THR A 271 11.69 22.81 -9.74
N ALA A 272 12.18 22.88 -8.51
CA ALA A 272 11.62 22.15 -7.39
C ALA A 272 11.41 23.11 -6.22
N SER A 273 10.23 23.06 -5.60
CA SER A 273 9.93 23.77 -4.36
C SER A 273 9.75 22.75 -3.25
N VAL A 274 10.59 22.86 -2.22
CA VAL A 274 10.44 22.07 -1.00
C VAL A 274 9.09 22.44 -0.41
N MET A 275 8.21 21.45 -0.30
CA MET A 275 7.03 21.60 0.51
C MET A 275 7.53 21.37 1.92
N GLU A 276 7.58 22.41 2.74
CA GLU A 276 7.68 22.20 4.20
C GLU A 276 6.62 21.16 4.55
N ASN A 277 6.97 20.13 5.34
CA ASN A 277 6.06 19.04 5.70
C ASN A 277 4.70 19.59 6.14
N TYR A 278 3.83 19.67 5.15
CA TYR A 278 2.40 19.85 5.20
C TYR A 278 1.83 18.51 4.76
N GLU A 279 2.33 17.45 5.39
CA GLU A 279 1.47 16.31 5.61
C GLU A 279 0.21 16.89 6.26
N GLY A 280 -0.95 16.49 5.73
CA GLY A 280 -2.23 16.73 6.36
C GLY A 280 -2.32 15.96 7.68
N SER A 281 -1.35 16.16 8.58
CA SER A 281 -1.51 15.93 9.99
C SER A 281 -2.59 16.88 10.46
N ASP A 282 -3.45 16.35 11.30
CA ASP A 282 -4.33 17.06 12.21
C ASP A 282 -3.74 18.45 12.53
N GLY A 283 -4.41 19.53 12.09
CA GLY A 283 -4.06 20.88 12.51
C GLY A 283 -3.45 21.85 11.49
N SER A 284 -3.65 21.70 10.17
CA SER A 284 -3.32 22.78 9.20
C SER A 284 -4.50 23.20 8.34
N LEU A 285 -4.69 24.51 8.15
CA LEU A 285 -5.82 25.15 7.49
C LEU A 285 -5.35 26.19 6.49
N GLU A 286 -5.88 26.14 5.27
CA GLU A 286 -5.70 27.18 4.27
C GLU A 286 -7.04 27.89 4.04
N LEU A 287 -7.10 29.17 4.36
CA LEU A 287 -8.29 30.01 4.24
C LEU A 287 -8.08 31.08 3.16
N VAL A 288 -9.10 31.34 2.36
CA VAL A 288 -9.17 32.55 1.55
C VAL A 288 -9.77 33.65 2.41
N VAL A 289 -9.02 34.73 2.63
CA VAL A 289 -9.46 35.86 3.45
C VAL A 289 -9.68 37.07 2.54
N ARG A 290 -10.93 37.50 2.40
CA ARG A 290 -11.34 38.67 1.62
C ARG A 290 -11.45 39.90 2.54
N GLY A 291 -11.21 41.07 1.96
CA GLY A 291 -11.21 42.34 2.70
C GLY A 291 -9.85 42.78 3.25
N MET A 292 -8.78 42.01 3.01
CA MET A 292 -7.41 42.45 3.31
C MET A 292 -6.94 43.47 2.28
N THR A 293 -6.61 44.68 2.73
CA THR A 293 -6.23 45.79 1.83
C THR A 293 -4.79 46.26 2.00
N CYS A 294 -4.14 45.90 3.11
CA CYS A 294 -2.80 46.38 3.44
C CYS A 294 -2.08 45.46 4.44
N ALA A 295 -0.77 45.66 4.60
CA ALA A 295 0.08 44.89 5.53
C ALA A 295 -0.36 45.03 7.00
N SER A 296 -1.05 46.10 7.38
CA SER A 296 -1.60 46.21 8.74
C SER A 296 -2.79 45.28 8.98
N CYS A 297 -3.58 44.94 7.95
CA CYS A 297 -4.59 43.88 8.03
C CYS A 297 -3.95 42.51 8.30
N VAL A 298 -2.84 42.21 7.60
CA VAL A 298 -2.06 40.97 7.77
C VAL A 298 -1.59 40.84 9.22
N HIS A 299 -0.90 41.86 9.74
CA HIS A 299 -0.43 41.85 11.13
C HIS A 299 -1.58 41.79 12.15
N LYS A 300 -2.72 42.44 11.88
CA LYS A 300 -3.89 42.37 12.77
C LYS A 300 -4.46 40.96 12.85
N ILE A 301 -4.51 40.25 11.71
CA ILE A 301 -4.99 38.87 11.62
C ILE A 301 -4.01 37.94 12.34
N GLU A 302 -2.72 38.00 12.01
CA GLU A 302 -1.68 37.16 12.62
C GLU A 302 -1.61 37.33 14.14
N SER A 303 -1.54 38.57 14.62
CA SER A 303 -1.44 38.86 16.05
C SER A 303 -2.70 38.54 16.85
N SER A 304 -3.88 38.56 16.22
CA SER A 304 -5.15 38.23 16.89
C SER A 304 -5.41 36.73 16.92
N LEU A 305 -5.10 36.02 15.84
CA LEU A 305 -5.24 34.56 15.79
C LEU A 305 -4.20 33.86 16.67
N MET A 306 -2.94 34.34 16.68
CA MET A 306 -1.89 33.79 17.57
C MET A 306 -2.20 33.92 19.07
N LYS A 307 -3.16 34.77 19.47
CA LYS A 307 -3.62 34.89 20.86
C LYS A 307 -4.71 33.89 21.24
N GLN A 308 -5.36 33.28 20.27
CA GLN A 308 -6.43 32.32 20.53
C GLN A 308 -5.84 30.98 20.98
N LYS A 309 -6.51 30.34 21.93
CA LYS A 309 -6.11 29.02 22.42
C LYS A 309 -6.21 28.01 21.27
N GLY A 310 -5.24 27.10 21.17
CA GLY A 310 -5.22 26.08 20.13
C GLY A 310 -4.59 26.52 18.80
N ILE A 311 -4.21 27.78 18.60
CA ILE A 311 -3.48 28.19 17.38
C ILE A 311 -1.96 28.12 17.62
N ILE A 312 -1.26 27.32 16.82
CA ILE A 312 0.19 27.08 16.92
C ILE A 312 0.96 28.08 16.05
N TYR A 313 0.46 28.35 14.85
CA TYR A 313 1.15 29.21 13.88
C TYR A 313 0.15 29.83 12.90
N VAL A 314 0.34 31.09 12.53
CA VAL A 314 -0.43 31.76 11.48
C VAL A 314 0.51 32.51 10.56
N SER A 315 0.30 32.38 9.25
CA SER A 315 0.97 33.16 8.22
C SER A 315 -0.04 33.64 7.19
N VAL A 316 -0.06 34.93 6.90
CA VAL A 316 -1.03 35.50 5.96
C VAL A 316 -0.31 36.13 4.76
N ALA A 317 -0.65 35.66 3.56
CA ALA A 317 -0.11 36.15 2.31
C ALA A 317 -1.11 37.12 1.64
N LEU A 318 -0.79 38.43 1.69
CA LEU A 318 -1.60 39.49 1.06
C LEU A 318 -1.68 39.32 -0.46
N ALA A 319 -0.59 38.91 -1.11
CA ALA A 319 -0.53 38.78 -2.57
C ALA A 319 -1.53 37.74 -3.12
N THR A 320 -1.81 36.69 -2.35
CA THR A 320 -2.72 35.61 -2.74
C THR A 320 -4.05 35.65 -2.01
N ASN A 321 -4.26 36.62 -1.10
CA ASN A 321 -5.40 36.68 -0.18
C ASN A 321 -5.63 35.36 0.59
N LYS A 322 -4.54 34.71 1.01
CA LYS A 322 -4.58 33.40 1.68
C LYS A 322 -4.00 33.49 3.08
N ALA A 323 -4.66 32.86 4.04
CA ALA A 323 -4.16 32.67 5.39
C ALA A 323 -3.88 31.19 5.62
N HIS A 324 -2.68 30.90 6.07
CA HIS A 324 -2.23 29.58 6.46
C HIS A 324 -2.20 29.51 7.99
N VAL A 325 -3.04 28.66 8.60
CA VAL A 325 -3.18 28.53 10.06
C VAL A 325 -2.85 27.10 10.46
N LYS A 326 -1.86 26.91 11.33
CA LYS A 326 -1.68 25.66 12.08
C LYS A 326 -2.35 25.79 13.44
N TYR A 327 -3.17 24.81 13.78
CA TYR A 327 -3.96 24.78 15.00
C TYR A 327 -3.97 23.35 15.58
N ASP A 328 -4.38 23.20 16.82
CA ASP A 328 -4.58 21.92 17.49
C ASP A 328 -6.06 21.49 17.34
N PRO A 329 -6.35 20.41 16.60
CA PRO A 329 -7.72 19.94 16.33
C PRO A 329 -8.49 19.50 17.56
N GLU A 330 -7.82 19.15 18.67
CA GLU A 330 -8.49 18.80 19.91
C GLU A 330 -9.07 20.02 20.63
N VAL A 331 -8.51 21.21 20.40
CA VAL A 331 -8.84 22.44 21.12
C VAL A 331 -9.64 23.43 20.27
N THR A 332 -9.43 23.46 18.96
CA THR A 332 -10.03 24.46 18.07
C THR A 332 -10.27 23.85 16.70
N GLY A 333 -11.35 24.21 16.00
CA GLY A 333 -11.57 23.73 14.64
C GLY A 333 -11.76 24.85 13.60
N PRO A 334 -11.93 24.47 12.31
CA PRO A 334 -12.01 25.42 11.19
C PRO A 334 -13.11 26.49 11.35
N ARG A 335 -14.28 26.07 11.85
CA ARG A 335 -15.43 26.96 12.10
C ARG A 335 -15.11 28.08 13.10
N ASP A 336 -14.33 27.79 14.14
CA ASP A 336 -13.98 28.77 15.17
C ASP A 336 -12.98 29.80 14.62
N VAL A 337 -12.01 29.34 13.82
CA VAL A 337 -11.05 30.21 13.13
C VAL A 337 -11.75 31.17 12.16
N ILE A 338 -12.74 30.67 11.41
CA ILE A 338 -13.55 31.50 10.50
C ILE A 338 -14.37 32.52 11.29
N ARG A 339 -15.05 32.11 12.37
CA ARG A 339 -15.81 33.04 13.24
C ARG A 339 -14.92 34.13 13.84
N TRP A 340 -13.68 33.81 14.22
CA TRP A 340 -12.74 34.82 14.72
C TRP A 340 -12.33 35.81 13.62
N LEU A 341 -12.08 35.34 12.40
CA LEU A 341 -11.79 36.22 11.26
C LEU A 341 -12.97 37.13 10.92
N GLU A 342 -14.19 36.60 10.94
CA GLU A 342 -15.43 37.36 10.75
C GLU A 342 -15.61 38.41 11.86
N SER A 343 -15.29 38.07 13.12
CA SER A 343 -15.34 39.02 14.24
C SER A 343 -14.34 40.17 14.10
N LEU A 344 -13.25 39.97 13.35
CA LEU A 344 -12.27 41.01 13.02
C LEU A 344 -12.68 41.88 11.83
N GLY A 345 -13.78 41.53 11.15
CA GLY A 345 -14.31 42.22 9.97
C GLY A 345 -13.80 41.69 8.63
N PHE A 346 -13.27 40.46 8.59
CA PHE A 346 -12.79 39.83 7.35
C PHE A 346 -13.67 38.64 6.97
N GLU A 347 -14.02 38.53 5.70
CA GLU A 347 -14.72 37.34 5.19
C GLU A 347 -13.70 36.23 4.98
N ALA A 348 -13.89 35.07 5.62
CA ALA A 348 -12.99 33.93 5.49
C ALA A 348 -13.75 32.70 5.00
N SER A 349 -13.22 32.03 3.98
CA SER A 349 -13.76 30.76 3.49
C SER A 349 -12.63 29.75 3.38
N LEU A 350 -12.90 28.48 3.69
CA LEU A 350 -11.95 27.41 3.45
C LEU A 350 -11.55 27.37 1.98
N VAL A 351 -10.25 27.25 1.68
CA VAL A 351 -9.82 26.89 0.33
C VAL A 351 -10.35 25.49 0.09
N LYS A 352 -11.42 25.38 -0.69
CA LYS A 352 -11.87 24.09 -1.21
C LYS A 352 -10.68 23.48 -1.93
N ARG A 353 -10.10 22.41 -1.38
CA ARG A 353 -9.20 21.58 -2.16
C ARG A 353 -10.04 21.08 -3.30
N ASP A 354 -9.76 21.64 -4.47
CA ASP A 354 -10.50 21.40 -5.66
C ASP A 354 -10.55 19.86 -5.83
N ARG A 355 -11.74 19.26 -5.64
CA ARG A 355 -12.05 17.81 -5.74
C ARG A 355 -11.93 17.34 -7.19
N THR A 356 -11.02 17.95 -7.95
CA THR A 356 -10.86 17.97 -9.39
C THR A 356 -9.68 17.10 -9.83
N GLY A 357 -9.41 16.00 -9.12
CA GLY A 357 -8.74 14.85 -9.75
C GLY A 357 -9.49 14.40 -11.02
N SER A 358 -10.81 14.59 -11.05
CA SER A 358 -11.69 14.26 -12.18
C SER A 358 -11.59 15.21 -13.38
N HIS A 359 -11.24 16.50 -13.19
CA HIS A 359 -11.21 17.48 -14.29
C HIS A 359 -9.86 17.52 -15.02
N LEU A 360 -8.77 17.12 -14.35
CA LEU A 360 -7.44 16.97 -14.97
C LEU A 360 -7.44 15.86 -16.02
N ASP A 361 -8.06 14.70 -15.73
CA ASP A 361 -8.18 13.57 -16.67
C ASP A 361 -8.94 13.97 -17.95
N HIS A 362 -10.04 14.72 -17.83
CA HIS A 362 -10.84 15.11 -19.00
C HIS A 362 -10.11 16.13 -19.91
N SER A 363 -9.28 17.00 -19.34
CA SER A 363 -8.50 17.97 -20.12
C SER A 363 -7.50 17.29 -21.07
N THR A 364 -6.85 16.20 -20.62
CA THR A 364 -5.90 15.44 -21.43
C THR A 364 -6.60 14.61 -22.51
N GLU A 365 -7.78 14.05 -22.21
CA GLU A 365 -8.61 13.35 -23.20
C GLU A 365 -8.99 14.30 -24.34
N ILE A 366 -9.48 15.50 -24.02
CA ILE A 366 -9.86 16.52 -25.00
C ILE A 366 -8.65 16.92 -25.86
N GLN A 367 -7.46 17.00 -25.27
CA GLN A 367 -6.23 17.33 -25.99
C GLN A 367 -5.87 16.27 -27.04
N TRP A 368 -5.83 14.99 -26.66
CA TRP A 368 -5.52 13.90 -27.61
C TRP A 368 -6.58 13.74 -28.68
N ARG A 369 -7.86 13.93 -28.31
CA ARG A 369 -8.97 13.98 -29.27
C ARG A 369 -8.77 15.08 -30.31
N LYS A 370 -8.39 16.30 -29.89
CA LYS A 370 -8.06 17.41 -30.82
C LYS A 370 -6.88 17.05 -31.72
N SER A 371 -5.81 16.49 -31.18
CA SER A 371 -4.63 16.07 -31.95
C SER A 371 -4.99 15.01 -33.00
N PHE A 372 -5.82 14.03 -32.64
CA PHE A 372 -6.33 13.01 -33.54
C PHE A 372 -7.22 13.61 -34.63
N LEU A 373 -8.19 14.46 -34.27
CA LEU A 373 -9.10 15.09 -35.23
C LEU A 373 -8.36 15.97 -36.24
N VAL A 374 -7.38 16.76 -35.79
CA VAL A 374 -6.53 17.57 -36.66
C VAL A 374 -5.73 16.68 -37.61
N SER A 375 -5.08 15.65 -37.08
CA SER A 375 -4.28 14.72 -37.91
C SER A 375 -5.17 13.99 -38.93
N LEU A 376 -6.36 13.55 -38.52
CA LEU A 376 -7.32 12.83 -39.35
C LEU A 376 -7.83 13.73 -40.49
N PHE A 377 -8.20 14.97 -40.18
CA PHE A 377 -8.72 15.92 -41.16
C PHE A 377 -7.74 16.15 -42.31
N PHE A 378 -6.45 16.29 -42.02
CA PHE A 378 -5.42 16.50 -43.04
C PHE A 378 -4.88 15.20 -43.65
N CYS A 379 -4.98 14.06 -42.96
CA CYS A 379 -4.53 12.76 -43.49
C CYS A 379 -5.53 12.15 -44.49
N VAL A 380 -6.85 12.32 -44.30
CA VAL A 380 -7.86 11.73 -45.19
C VAL A 380 -7.70 12.20 -46.64
N PRO A 381 -7.47 13.51 -46.95
CA PRO A 381 -7.16 13.97 -48.29
C PRO A 381 -5.89 13.34 -48.88
N VAL A 382 -4.83 13.19 -48.09
CA VAL A 382 -3.56 12.57 -48.52
C VAL A 382 -3.75 11.10 -48.87
N MET A 383 -4.46 10.36 -48.00
CA MET A 383 -4.81 8.96 -48.25
C MET A 383 -5.74 8.81 -49.46
N GLY A 384 -6.70 9.73 -49.63
CA GLY A 384 -7.60 9.78 -50.78
C GLY A 384 -6.86 10.04 -52.09
N MET A 385 -5.88 10.95 -52.10
CA MET A 385 -5.02 11.20 -53.26
C MET A 385 -4.18 9.97 -53.61
N MET A 386 -3.59 9.30 -52.62
CA MET A 386 -2.82 8.06 -52.84
C MET A 386 -3.69 6.94 -53.39
N MET A 387 -4.88 6.73 -52.82
CA MET A 387 -5.82 5.71 -53.27
C MET A 387 -6.35 6.01 -54.69
N TYR A 388 -6.61 7.28 -55.00
CA TYR A 388 -6.99 7.72 -56.33
C TYR A 388 -5.90 7.36 -57.35
N MET A 389 -4.64 7.72 -57.08
CA MET A 389 -3.52 7.38 -57.97
C MET A 389 -3.35 5.87 -58.14
N MET A 390 -3.48 5.09 -57.07
CA MET A 390 -3.38 3.62 -57.13
C MET A 390 -4.50 2.97 -57.95
N ILE A 391 -5.75 3.45 -57.81
CA ILE A 391 -6.89 2.95 -58.59
C ILE A 391 -6.72 3.31 -60.06
N VAL A 392 -6.28 4.54 -60.33
CA VAL A 392 -6.12 5.08 -61.67
C VAL A 392 -4.97 4.37 -62.41
N ASP A 393 -3.83 4.14 -61.75
CA ASP A 393 -2.70 3.37 -62.29
C ASP A 393 -3.11 1.91 -62.60
N HIS A 394 -3.87 1.28 -61.69
CA HIS A 394 -4.42 -0.07 -61.92
C HIS A 394 -5.41 -0.11 -63.10
N GLN A 395 -6.24 0.92 -63.27
CA GLN A 395 -7.16 1.05 -64.40
C GLN A 395 -6.41 1.27 -65.73
N MET A 396 -5.32 2.05 -65.74
CA MET A 396 -4.52 2.24 -66.95
C MET A 396 -3.74 0.98 -67.35
N GLN A 397 -3.17 0.26 -66.38
CA GLN A 397 -2.47 -1.01 -66.64
C GLN A 397 -3.40 -2.11 -67.18
N THR A 398 -4.67 -2.13 -66.74
CA THR A 398 -5.66 -3.11 -67.22
C THR A 398 -6.32 -2.74 -68.56
N ALA A 399 -6.37 -1.45 -68.93
CA ALA A 399 -6.98 -0.98 -70.17
C ALA A 399 -6.10 -1.11 -71.43
N HIS A 400 -4.76 -1.11 -71.32
CA HIS A 400 -3.86 -0.93 -72.47
C HIS A 400 -3.16 -2.20 -73.02
N HIS A 401 -3.80 -3.37 -72.98
CA HIS A 401 -3.22 -4.60 -73.55
C HIS A 401 -3.11 -4.64 -75.10
N HIS A 402 -3.45 -3.59 -75.83
CA HIS A 402 -3.26 -3.54 -77.29
C HIS A 402 -2.50 -2.28 -77.76
N ASN A 403 -1.27 -2.48 -78.21
CA ASN A 403 -0.44 -1.60 -79.08
C ASN A 403 -0.44 -0.09 -78.77
N ALA A 404 -0.14 0.32 -77.54
CA ALA A 404 0.22 1.71 -77.24
C ALA A 404 1.75 1.87 -77.14
N SER A 405 2.29 2.95 -77.70
CA SER A 405 3.73 3.25 -77.64
C SER A 405 4.08 3.95 -76.32
N ALA A 406 5.34 3.86 -75.88
CA ALA A 406 5.79 4.47 -74.61
C ALA A 406 5.62 6.01 -74.57
N GLU A 407 5.48 6.65 -75.72
CA GLU A 407 5.25 8.09 -75.86
C GLU A 407 3.79 8.48 -75.59
N ASP A 408 2.82 7.61 -75.93
CA ASP A 408 1.39 7.82 -75.63
C ASP A 408 1.11 7.71 -74.12
N TYR A 409 1.85 6.84 -73.42
CA TYR A 409 1.78 6.68 -71.96
C TYR A 409 2.15 7.96 -71.21
N VAL A 410 3.19 8.68 -71.67
CA VAL A 410 3.67 9.92 -71.05
C VAL A 410 2.72 11.08 -71.31
N HIS A 411 2.05 11.11 -72.47
CA HIS A 411 1.12 12.19 -72.81
C HIS A 411 -0.19 12.09 -72.02
N ASP A 412 -0.76 10.89 -71.89
CA ASP A 412 -1.99 10.68 -71.10
C ASP A 412 -1.76 10.80 -69.58
N HIS A 413 -0.61 10.35 -69.04
CA HIS A 413 -0.25 10.57 -67.62
C HIS A 413 -0.15 12.07 -67.29
N SER A 414 0.47 12.87 -68.17
CA SER A 414 0.61 14.31 -67.97
C SER A 414 -0.70 15.10 -68.03
N SER A 415 -1.80 14.49 -68.51
CA SER A 415 -3.13 15.10 -68.61
C SER A 415 -3.92 15.05 -67.29
N MET A 416 -3.48 14.25 -66.32
CA MET A 416 -4.12 14.14 -65.02
C MET A 416 -3.86 15.37 -64.15
N PHE A 417 -4.94 15.89 -63.55
CA PHE A 417 -4.91 17.10 -62.73
C PHE A 417 -3.90 17.03 -61.57
N LEU A 418 -3.72 15.84 -60.97
CA LEU A 418 -2.81 15.61 -59.83
C LEU A 418 -1.34 15.50 -60.24
N GLU A 419 -1.04 15.06 -61.46
CA GLU A 419 0.33 14.94 -61.98
C GLU A 419 0.81 16.18 -62.73
N ARG A 420 -0.09 17.12 -63.02
CA ARG A 420 0.22 18.38 -63.69
C ARG A 420 1.35 19.13 -62.97
N GLN A 421 2.40 19.46 -63.72
CA GLN A 421 3.55 20.20 -63.20
C GLN A 421 3.24 21.70 -63.18
N LEU A 422 3.19 22.28 -61.98
CA LEU A 422 2.99 23.72 -61.76
C LEU A 422 4.29 24.50 -62.02
N LEU A 423 5.42 23.90 -61.65
CA LEU A 423 6.78 24.31 -61.96
C LEU A 423 7.56 23.06 -62.40
N PRO A 424 8.63 23.18 -63.22
CA PRO A 424 9.50 22.06 -63.53
C PRO A 424 9.97 21.38 -62.23
N GLY A 425 9.68 20.08 -62.06
CA GLY A 425 9.99 19.31 -60.84
C GLY A 425 8.94 19.36 -59.70
N LEU A 426 7.87 20.17 -59.79
CA LEU A 426 6.81 20.27 -58.77
C LEU A 426 5.43 19.93 -59.34
N SER A 427 4.92 18.75 -58.98
CA SER A 427 3.55 18.32 -59.29
C SER A 427 2.52 18.87 -58.29
N VAL A 428 1.27 18.99 -58.74
CA VAL A 428 0.12 19.34 -57.88
C VAL A 428 0.00 18.37 -56.70
N MET A 429 0.20 17.07 -56.91
CA MET A 429 0.15 16.05 -55.86
C MET A 429 1.22 16.28 -54.77
N ASN A 430 2.47 16.53 -55.15
CA ASN A 430 3.56 16.76 -54.17
C ASN A 430 3.36 18.08 -53.41
N LEU A 431 2.84 19.12 -54.07
CA LEU A 431 2.51 20.39 -53.43
C LEU A 431 1.37 20.24 -52.41
N LEU A 432 0.28 19.55 -52.79
CA LEU A 432 -0.85 19.29 -51.90
C LEU A 432 -0.45 18.39 -50.72
N SER A 433 0.34 17.35 -50.97
CA SER A 433 0.85 16.46 -49.94
C SER A 433 1.77 17.20 -48.96
N PHE A 434 2.64 18.08 -49.45
CA PHE A 434 3.43 18.98 -48.60
C PHE A 434 2.55 19.91 -47.76
N LEU A 435 1.56 20.57 -48.39
CA LEU A 435 0.67 21.52 -47.72
C LEU A 435 -0.15 20.86 -46.59
N PHE A 436 -0.61 19.62 -46.78
CA PHE A 436 -1.33 18.87 -45.75
C PHE A 436 -0.40 18.24 -44.72
N CYS A 437 0.83 17.88 -45.09
CA CYS A 437 1.81 17.30 -44.17
C CYS A 437 2.31 18.32 -43.13
N VAL A 438 2.54 19.58 -43.52
CA VAL A 438 3.12 20.62 -42.64
C VAL A 438 2.27 20.86 -41.36
N PRO A 439 0.95 21.11 -41.44
CA PRO A 439 0.11 21.25 -40.25
C PRO A 439 0.14 20.02 -39.34
N VAL A 440 0.11 18.81 -39.91
CA VAL A 440 0.14 17.59 -39.11
C VAL A 440 1.48 17.41 -38.40
N GLN A 441 2.60 17.69 -39.08
CA GLN A 441 3.94 17.59 -38.52
C GLN A 441 4.15 18.53 -37.33
N PHE A 442 3.75 19.80 -37.46
CA PHE A 442 4.07 20.82 -36.44
C PHE A 442 2.96 21.04 -35.42
N ILE A 443 1.68 20.93 -35.80
CA ILE A 443 0.54 21.13 -34.89
C ILE A 443 0.17 19.80 -34.24
N GLY A 444 -0.05 18.75 -35.05
CA GLY A 444 -0.35 17.41 -34.55
C GLY A 444 0.84 16.78 -33.82
N GLY A 445 2.05 16.95 -34.38
CA GLY A 445 3.29 16.43 -33.82
C GLY A 445 3.86 17.21 -32.62
N ARG A 446 3.37 18.43 -32.33
CA ARG A 446 3.95 19.35 -31.32
C ARG A 446 4.25 18.65 -29.99
N TYR A 447 3.31 17.85 -29.51
CA TYR A 447 3.42 17.16 -28.22
C TYR A 447 4.53 16.10 -28.23
N PHE A 448 4.63 15.33 -29.31
CA PHE A 448 5.67 14.31 -29.47
C PHE A 448 7.06 14.96 -29.53
N TYR A 449 7.20 16.08 -30.23
CA TYR A 449 8.46 16.85 -30.28
C TYR A 449 8.90 17.35 -28.91
N VAL A 450 7.98 17.96 -28.14
CA VAL A 450 8.29 18.46 -26.79
C VAL A 450 8.70 17.31 -25.88
N GLN A 451 8.00 16.17 -25.94
CA GLN A 451 8.31 15.00 -25.10
C GLN A 451 9.62 14.32 -25.49
N ALA A 452 9.88 14.16 -26.79
CA ALA A 452 11.12 13.60 -27.30
C ALA A 452 12.33 14.46 -26.90
N TYR A 453 12.22 15.78 -27.05
CA TYR A 453 13.27 16.72 -26.65
C TYR A 453 13.57 16.63 -25.15
N LYS A 454 12.52 16.58 -24.31
CA LYS A 454 12.69 16.42 -22.86
C LYS A 454 13.35 15.08 -22.52
N ALA A 455 12.91 13.97 -23.14
CA ALA A 455 13.52 12.65 -22.91
C ALA A 455 15.02 12.62 -23.25
N LEU A 456 15.40 13.21 -24.39
CA LEU A 456 16.79 13.35 -24.84
C LEU A 456 17.62 14.21 -23.87
N LYS A 457 17.06 15.33 -23.38
CA LYS A 457 17.72 16.18 -22.37
C LYS A 457 18.07 15.40 -21.10
N HIS A 458 17.22 14.46 -20.70
CA HIS A 458 17.43 13.60 -19.54
C HIS A 458 18.20 12.30 -19.85
N ARG A 459 18.92 12.22 -20.98
CA ARG A 459 19.71 11.04 -21.41
C ARG A 459 18.90 9.74 -21.45
N SER A 460 17.61 9.83 -21.78
CA SER A 460 16.72 8.68 -21.93
C SER A 460 16.16 8.59 -23.34
N ALA A 461 16.05 7.39 -23.88
CA ALA A 461 15.40 7.15 -25.16
C ALA A 461 13.97 6.62 -24.90
N ASN A 462 12.96 7.43 -25.23
CA ASN A 462 11.55 7.05 -25.09
C ASN A 462 10.93 6.70 -26.46
N MET A 463 9.68 6.23 -26.45
CA MET A 463 8.94 5.89 -27.68
C MET A 463 8.71 7.11 -28.57
N ASP A 464 8.51 8.28 -27.98
CA ASP A 464 8.27 9.52 -28.72
C ASP A 464 9.51 9.97 -29.52
N VAL A 465 10.73 9.67 -29.03
CA VAL A 465 11.98 9.89 -29.78
C VAL A 465 12.00 9.10 -31.08
N LEU A 466 11.57 7.82 -31.07
CA LEU A 466 11.54 6.99 -32.28
C LEU A 466 10.56 7.57 -33.32
N ILE A 467 9.38 7.98 -32.87
CA ILE A 467 8.31 8.54 -33.73
C ILE A 467 8.76 9.87 -34.33
N VAL A 468 9.33 10.76 -33.51
CA VAL A 468 9.85 12.05 -33.97
C VAL A 468 11.00 11.85 -34.95
N LEU A 469 11.90 10.90 -34.70
CA LEU A 469 13.00 10.58 -35.61
C LEU A 469 12.47 10.11 -36.97
N ALA A 470 11.58 9.12 -36.98
CA ALA A 470 11.03 8.56 -38.22
C ALA A 470 10.27 9.61 -39.06
N THR A 471 9.39 10.39 -38.43
CA THR A 471 8.59 11.42 -39.12
C THR A 471 9.44 12.59 -39.59
N THR A 472 10.43 13.03 -38.80
CA THR A 472 11.34 14.11 -39.19
C THR A 472 12.25 13.68 -40.34
N ILE A 473 12.78 12.45 -40.33
CA ILE A 473 13.60 11.92 -41.43
C ILE A 473 12.77 11.84 -42.72
N ALA A 474 11.57 11.27 -42.65
CA ALA A 474 10.68 11.18 -43.83
C ALA A 474 10.32 12.56 -44.40
N PHE A 475 10.00 13.53 -43.54
CA PHE A 475 9.67 14.89 -43.95
C PHE A 475 10.87 15.62 -44.56
N THR A 476 12.03 15.57 -43.89
CA THR A 476 13.25 16.26 -44.35
C THR A 476 13.79 15.67 -45.64
N TYR A 477 13.80 14.34 -45.78
CA TYR A 477 14.15 13.67 -47.02
C TYR A 477 13.25 14.13 -48.18
N SER A 478 11.93 14.12 -47.97
CA SER A 478 10.95 14.51 -48.99
C SER A 478 11.11 15.98 -49.41
N LEU A 479 11.41 16.85 -48.44
CA LEU A 479 11.70 18.26 -48.72
C LEU A 479 12.98 18.43 -49.53
N VAL A 480 14.06 17.73 -49.18
CA VAL A 480 15.35 17.80 -49.90
C VAL A 480 15.19 17.30 -51.34
N VAL A 481 14.56 16.14 -51.55
CA VAL A 481 14.34 15.59 -52.89
C VAL A 481 13.47 16.53 -53.73
N LEU A 482 12.44 17.12 -53.14
CA LEU A 482 11.60 18.10 -53.84
C LEU A 482 12.40 19.34 -54.26
N LEU A 483 13.26 19.87 -53.37
CA LEU A 483 14.12 21.02 -53.67
C LEU A 483 15.16 20.71 -54.75
N VAL A 484 15.78 19.52 -54.72
CA VAL A 484 16.72 19.07 -55.75
C VAL A 484 16.01 18.92 -57.10
N ALA A 485 14.83 18.30 -57.13
CA ALA A 485 14.06 18.15 -58.37
C ALA A 485 13.65 19.50 -58.99
N MET A 486 13.34 20.50 -58.14
CA MET A 486 13.10 21.88 -58.59
C MET A 486 14.37 22.57 -59.12
N ALA A 487 15.53 22.32 -58.50
CA ALA A 487 16.80 22.90 -58.92
C ALA A 487 17.29 22.30 -60.25
N GLU A 488 17.11 21.00 -60.45
CA GLU A 488 17.51 20.27 -61.67
C GLU A 488 16.47 20.34 -62.80
N GLN A 489 15.30 20.95 -62.57
CA GLN A 489 14.19 21.03 -63.52
C GLN A 489 13.79 19.65 -64.08
N ALA A 490 13.69 18.66 -63.21
CA ALA A 490 13.37 17.29 -63.61
C ALA A 490 12.01 17.21 -64.32
N LYS A 491 11.97 16.50 -65.46
CA LYS A 491 10.74 16.26 -66.24
C LYS A 491 9.81 15.23 -65.60
N VAL A 492 10.32 14.42 -64.66
CA VAL A 492 9.58 13.36 -63.98
C VAL A 492 9.36 13.75 -62.52
N ASN A 493 8.21 13.39 -61.97
CA ASN A 493 7.84 13.71 -60.61
C ASN A 493 8.70 12.90 -59.61
N PRO A 494 9.33 13.54 -58.61
CA PRO A 494 10.04 12.81 -57.58
C PRO A 494 9.06 12.06 -56.67
N ILE A 495 9.40 10.81 -56.32
CA ILE A 495 8.70 10.03 -55.31
C ILE A 495 9.05 10.61 -53.95
N THR A 496 8.05 11.14 -53.24
CA THR A 496 8.20 11.74 -51.91
C THR A 496 7.46 10.91 -50.86
N PHE A 497 7.87 11.03 -49.60
CA PHE A 497 7.27 10.36 -48.44
C PHE A 497 6.46 11.34 -47.56
N PHE A 498 5.82 12.34 -48.17
CA PHE A 498 4.98 13.31 -47.44
C PHE A 498 3.69 12.69 -46.87
N ASP A 499 3.34 11.49 -47.30
CA ASP A 499 2.24 10.64 -46.81
C ASP A 499 2.55 9.98 -45.46
N THR A 500 3.82 9.66 -45.20
CA THR A 500 4.25 8.86 -44.06
C THR A 500 4.00 9.56 -42.72
N PRO A 501 4.34 10.86 -42.51
CA PRO A 501 4.09 11.53 -41.24
C PRO A 501 2.61 11.71 -40.88
N PRO A 502 1.72 12.16 -41.78
CA PRO A 502 0.28 12.22 -41.50
C PRO A 502 -0.32 10.88 -41.09
N MET A 503 0.05 9.79 -41.78
CA MET A 503 -0.44 8.44 -41.44
C MET A 503 0.06 7.98 -40.07
N LEU A 504 1.36 8.16 -39.77
CA LEU A 504 1.94 7.81 -38.47
C LEU A 504 1.25 8.56 -37.33
N PHE A 505 1.11 9.89 -37.43
CA PHE A 505 0.51 10.68 -36.36
C PHE A 505 -0.97 10.38 -36.15
N VAL A 506 -1.75 10.09 -37.20
CA VAL A 506 -3.15 9.68 -37.05
C VAL A 506 -3.27 8.38 -36.25
N PHE A 507 -2.53 7.34 -36.62
CA PHE A 507 -2.65 6.04 -35.96
C PHE A 507 -2.11 6.06 -34.52
N ILE A 508 -1.01 6.78 -34.27
CA ILE A 508 -0.43 6.90 -32.94
C ILE A 508 -1.33 7.77 -32.03
N SER A 509 -1.85 8.89 -32.54
CA SER A 509 -2.77 9.74 -31.76
C SER A 509 -4.08 9.03 -31.46
N LEU A 510 -4.60 8.19 -32.38
CA LEU A 510 -5.73 7.30 -32.11
C LEU A 510 -5.41 6.33 -30.97
N GLY A 511 -4.24 5.68 -31.01
CA GLY A 511 -3.79 4.77 -29.94
C GLY A 511 -3.70 5.47 -28.58
N ARG A 512 -3.11 6.66 -28.52
CA ARG A 512 -3.02 7.48 -27.29
C ARG A 512 -4.38 7.97 -26.80
N TRP A 513 -5.29 8.31 -27.71
CA TRP A 513 -6.65 8.72 -27.34
C TRP A 513 -7.44 7.54 -26.75
N LEU A 514 -7.37 6.36 -27.36
CA LEU A 514 -7.98 5.13 -26.84
C LEU A 514 -7.39 4.75 -25.47
N GLU A 515 -6.08 4.93 -25.28
CA GLU A 515 -5.40 4.79 -23.99
C GLU A 515 -6.07 5.65 -22.91
N GLN A 516 -6.31 6.94 -23.17
CA GLN A 516 -6.92 7.84 -22.19
C GLN A 516 -8.39 7.52 -21.94
N ILE A 517 -9.16 7.12 -22.96
CA ILE A 517 -10.54 6.65 -22.78
C ILE A 517 -10.58 5.44 -21.84
N ALA A 518 -9.64 4.50 -21.98
CA ALA A 518 -9.58 3.33 -21.12
C ALA A 518 -9.32 3.70 -19.65
N LYS A 519 -8.42 4.66 -19.40
CA LYS A 519 -8.11 5.19 -18.05
C LYS A 519 -9.26 6.00 -17.44
N SER A 520 -9.91 6.85 -18.24
CA SER A 520 -11.06 7.66 -17.81
C SER A 520 -12.24 6.79 -17.35
N LYS A 521 -12.53 5.69 -18.07
CA LYS A 521 -13.60 4.74 -17.69
C LYS A 521 -13.34 3.96 -16.41
N THR A 522 -12.11 3.89 -15.93
CA THR A 522 -11.78 3.29 -14.63
C THR A 522 -11.90 4.30 -13.50
N SER A 523 -11.59 5.58 -13.75
CA SER A 523 -11.83 6.70 -12.84
C SER A 523 -13.34 6.95 -12.57
N GLU A 524 -14.23 6.51 -13.46
CA GLU A 524 -15.69 6.59 -13.26
C GLU A 524 -16.17 5.83 -12.00
N ALA A 525 -15.56 4.69 -11.67
CA ALA A 525 -15.91 3.92 -10.47
C ALA A 525 -15.55 4.69 -9.19
N LEU A 526 -14.42 5.40 -9.19
CA LEU A 526 -13.99 6.27 -8.09
C LEU A 526 -14.94 7.47 -7.94
N SER A 527 -15.33 8.10 -9.06
CA SER A 527 -16.30 9.20 -9.06
C SER A 527 -17.66 8.80 -8.47
N LYS A 528 -18.07 7.53 -8.63
CA LYS A 528 -19.30 7.02 -7.99
C LYS A 528 -19.18 6.88 -6.48
N LEU A 529 -18.01 6.54 -5.95
CA LEU A 529 -17.78 6.52 -4.50
C LEU A 529 -17.76 7.95 -3.94
N MET A 530 -17.14 8.89 -4.64
CA MET A 530 -17.10 10.30 -4.22
C MET A 530 -18.48 10.97 -4.19
N SER A 531 -19.41 10.57 -5.07
CA SER A 531 -20.77 11.11 -5.07
C SER A 531 -21.63 10.61 -3.90
N LEU A 532 -21.15 9.61 -3.15
CA LEU A 532 -21.79 9.14 -1.92
C LEU A 532 -21.56 10.09 -0.74
N GLN A 533 -20.47 10.86 -0.73
CA GLN A 533 -20.22 11.85 0.31
C GLN A 533 -21.32 12.92 0.32
N ALA A 534 -21.81 13.26 1.51
CA ALA A 534 -22.71 14.40 1.68
C ALA A 534 -21.95 15.71 1.46
N THR A 535 -22.62 16.73 0.93
CA THR A 535 -22.05 18.08 0.78
C THR A 535 -22.36 18.98 1.98
N GLU A 536 -23.45 18.70 2.69
CA GLU A 536 -23.95 19.51 3.78
C GLU A 536 -24.29 18.61 4.98
N ALA A 537 -24.11 19.15 6.18
CA ALA A 537 -24.45 18.51 7.45
C ALA A 537 -25.31 19.47 8.29
N THR A 538 -26.33 18.93 8.97
CA THR A 538 -27.16 19.70 9.90
C THR A 538 -26.60 19.53 11.32
N VAL A 539 -25.80 20.49 11.76
CA VAL A 539 -25.24 20.51 13.12
C VAL A 539 -26.28 21.05 14.10
N VAL A 540 -26.39 20.40 15.25
CA VAL A 540 -27.38 20.69 16.28
C VAL A 540 -26.69 21.05 17.58
N THR A 541 -27.07 22.18 18.17
CA THR A 541 -26.65 22.52 19.53
C THR A 541 -27.64 21.99 20.56
N LEU A 542 -27.15 21.24 21.54
CA LEU A 542 -27.96 20.67 22.61
C LEU A 542 -27.90 21.55 23.87
N ASN A 543 -29.01 21.64 24.59
CA ASN A 543 -29.08 22.21 25.94
C ASN A 543 -28.61 21.19 27.00
N SER A 544 -28.42 21.63 28.25
CA SER A 544 -28.01 20.76 29.37
C SER A 544 -28.99 19.60 29.67
N ASP A 545 -30.23 19.71 29.20
CA ASP A 545 -31.29 18.70 29.28
C ASP A 545 -31.40 17.81 28.00
N LYS A 546 -30.42 17.90 27.09
CA LYS A 546 -30.39 17.23 25.77
C LYS A 546 -31.51 17.65 24.82
N SER A 547 -32.22 18.75 25.07
CA SER A 547 -33.16 19.32 24.09
C SER A 547 -32.42 20.10 23.00
N VAL A 548 -32.96 20.09 21.78
CA VAL A 548 -32.39 20.81 20.62
C VAL A 548 -32.60 22.32 20.78
N ARG A 549 -31.50 23.09 20.82
CA ARG A 549 -31.52 24.55 20.94
C ARG A 549 -31.58 25.25 19.58
N SER A 550 -30.76 24.80 18.62
CA SER A 550 -30.75 25.30 17.25
C SER A 550 -30.21 24.26 16.28
N GLU A 551 -30.67 24.32 15.04
CA GLU A 551 -30.18 23.52 13.91
C GLU A 551 -29.54 24.49 12.89
N GLU A 552 -28.29 24.24 12.51
CA GLU A 552 -27.54 25.03 11.53
C GLU A 552 -27.04 24.10 10.42
N GLN A 553 -27.30 24.47 9.15
CA GLN A 553 -26.75 23.75 8.01
C GLN A 553 -25.36 24.30 7.68
N VAL A 554 -24.38 23.40 7.64
CA VAL A 554 -22.98 23.72 7.44
C VAL A 554 -22.39 22.79 6.37
N ASP A 555 -21.42 23.27 5.59
CA ASP A 555 -20.63 22.42 4.68
C ASP A 555 -19.93 21.30 5.49
N VAL A 556 -19.87 20.10 4.94
CA VAL A 556 -19.32 18.90 5.62
C VAL A 556 -17.87 19.10 6.07
N GLU A 557 -17.10 19.90 5.32
CA GLU A 557 -15.69 20.20 5.63
C GLU A 557 -15.49 21.04 6.90
N LEU A 558 -16.55 21.67 7.39
CA LEU A 558 -16.52 22.51 8.60
C LEU A 558 -17.04 21.78 9.85
N VAL A 559 -17.50 20.54 9.71
CA VAL A 559 -17.95 19.71 10.84
C VAL A 559 -16.75 19.31 11.70
N GLN A 560 -16.87 19.49 13.01
CA GLN A 560 -15.80 19.21 13.97
C GLN A 560 -16.06 17.89 14.72
N ARG A 561 -14.99 17.27 15.26
CA ARG A 561 -15.14 16.11 16.16
C ARG A 561 -15.95 16.52 17.39
N GLY A 562 -16.90 15.69 17.80
CA GLY A 562 -17.81 15.97 18.91
C GLY A 562 -19.06 16.80 18.55
N ASP A 563 -19.14 17.39 17.34
CA ASP A 563 -20.38 18.03 16.88
C ASP A 563 -21.52 17.00 16.85
N VAL A 564 -22.73 17.43 17.26
CA VAL A 564 -23.92 16.60 17.15
C VAL A 564 -24.60 16.92 15.83
N VAL A 565 -24.76 15.91 14.98
CA VAL A 565 -25.35 16.04 13.65
C VAL A 565 -26.70 15.31 13.63
N LYS A 566 -27.72 15.98 13.10
CA LYS A 566 -29.05 15.41 12.89
C LYS A 566 -29.17 14.89 11.47
N VAL A 567 -29.46 13.60 11.35
CA VAL A 567 -29.67 12.95 10.06
C VAL A 567 -31.14 12.59 9.93
N VAL A 568 -31.80 13.18 8.93
CA VAL A 568 -33.21 12.94 8.63
C VAL A 568 -33.42 11.61 7.89
N PRO A 569 -34.63 11.03 7.90
CA PRO A 569 -34.95 9.85 7.07
C PRO A 569 -34.69 10.14 5.58
N GLY A 570 -34.05 9.20 4.88
CA GLY A 570 -33.59 9.35 3.49
C GLY A 570 -32.31 10.19 3.32
N GLY A 571 -31.81 10.82 4.38
CA GLY A 571 -30.59 11.61 4.37
C GLY A 571 -29.32 10.74 4.40
N LYS A 572 -28.23 11.24 3.83
CA LYS A 572 -26.91 10.60 3.92
C LYS A 572 -26.23 10.98 5.23
N PHE A 573 -25.48 10.06 5.82
CA PHE A 573 -24.60 10.39 6.95
C PHE A 573 -23.40 11.21 6.44
N PRO A 574 -23.18 12.45 6.93
CA PRO A 574 -22.12 13.30 6.41
C PRO A 574 -20.73 12.96 6.95
N VAL A 575 -20.66 12.41 8.16
CA VAL A 575 -19.43 12.07 8.88
C VAL A 575 -19.60 10.74 9.61
N ASP A 576 -18.50 10.11 9.99
CA ASP A 576 -18.57 8.92 10.86
C ASP A 576 -18.93 9.37 12.26
N GLY A 577 -19.74 8.56 12.94
CA GLY A 577 -20.22 8.97 14.25
C GLY A 577 -20.84 7.87 15.08
N ARG A 578 -21.25 8.24 16.29
CA ARG A 578 -21.96 7.37 17.22
C ARG A 578 -23.35 7.91 17.48
N VAL A 579 -24.37 7.05 17.37
CA VAL A 579 -25.76 7.44 17.64
C VAL A 579 -25.92 7.80 19.11
N ILE A 580 -26.38 9.01 19.40
CA ILE A 580 -26.73 9.47 20.75
C ILE A 580 -28.20 9.18 21.03
N GLU A 581 -29.07 9.48 20.07
CA GLU A 581 -30.52 9.40 20.23
C GLU A 581 -31.20 9.00 18.91
N GLY A 582 -32.31 8.27 19.04
CA GLY A 582 -33.10 7.77 17.93
C GLY A 582 -32.83 6.29 17.60
N HIS A 583 -33.76 5.71 16.85
CA HIS A 583 -33.66 4.35 16.33
C HIS A 583 -33.96 4.37 14.84
N SER A 584 -33.08 3.75 14.05
CA SER A 584 -33.21 3.68 12.60
C SER A 584 -32.58 2.43 12.02
N MET A 585 -32.68 2.29 10.70
CA MET A 585 -31.87 1.38 9.90
C MET A 585 -31.00 2.22 8.96
N ALA A 586 -29.72 1.88 8.87
CA ALA A 586 -28.80 2.48 7.93
C ALA A 586 -28.54 1.51 6.78
N ASP A 587 -28.74 1.97 5.55
CA ASP A 587 -28.32 1.26 4.36
C ASP A 587 -26.84 1.56 4.09
N GLU A 588 -26.02 0.55 4.37
CA GLU A 588 -24.57 0.58 4.18
C GLU A 588 -24.15 -0.26 2.95
N SER A 589 -25.11 -0.67 2.11
CA SER A 589 -24.91 -1.64 1.02
C SER A 589 -23.87 -1.23 -0.01
N LEU A 590 -23.73 0.07 -0.27
CA LEU A 590 -22.77 0.59 -1.24
C LEU A 590 -21.33 0.58 -0.73
N ILE A 591 -21.14 0.56 0.60
CA ILE A 591 -19.82 0.55 1.24
C ILE A 591 -19.50 -0.87 1.70
N THR A 592 -20.32 -1.42 2.60
CA THR A 592 -20.12 -2.76 3.18
C THR A 592 -20.48 -3.88 2.20
N GLY A 593 -21.32 -3.62 1.20
CA GLY A 593 -21.78 -4.66 0.27
C GLY A 593 -22.89 -5.56 0.81
N GLU A 594 -23.36 -5.33 2.04
CA GLU A 594 -24.48 -6.07 2.62
C GLU A 594 -25.81 -5.55 2.07
N ALA A 595 -26.64 -6.44 1.52
CA ALA A 595 -27.89 -6.04 0.87
C ALA A 595 -29.00 -5.61 1.84
N MET A 596 -28.90 -5.97 3.13
CA MET A 596 -29.91 -5.69 4.14
C MET A 596 -29.48 -4.50 5.01
N PRO A 597 -30.35 -3.50 5.23
CA PRO A 597 -30.06 -2.37 6.11
C PRO A 597 -29.74 -2.82 7.54
N VAL A 598 -28.71 -2.21 8.14
CA VAL A 598 -28.24 -2.51 9.49
C VAL A 598 -29.00 -1.67 10.51
N THR A 599 -29.51 -2.29 11.58
CA THR A 599 -30.25 -1.57 12.64
C THR A 599 -29.29 -0.74 13.50
N LYS A 600 -29.61 0.55 13.69
CA LYS A 600 -28.82 1.49 14.51
C LYS A 600 -29.64 1.92 15.74
N LYS A 601 -29.04 1.71 16.92
CA LYS A 601 -29.58 2.08 18.24
C LYS A 601 -28.63 3.08 18.92
N PRO A 602 -29.04 3.77 20.00
CA PRO A 602 -28.11 4.60 20.79
C PRO A 602 -26.86 3.79 21.17
N GLY A 603 -25.69 4.35 20.88
CA GLY A 603 -24.38 3.71 21.04
C GLY A 603 -23.86 2.98 19.80
N SER A 604 -24.67 2.73 18.76
CA SER A 604 -24.21 2.16 17.49
C SER A 604 -23.35 3.15 16.69
N THR A 605 -22.38 2.63 15.93
CA THR A 605 -21.58 3.41 14.99
C THR A 605 -22.27 3.56 13.64
N VAL A 606 -22.06 4.68 12.97
CA VAL A 606 -22.54 4.97 11.61
C VAL A 606 -21.38 5.39 10.72
N ILE A 607 -21.49 5.04 9.45
CA ILE A 607 -20.47 5.23 8.41
C ILE A 607 -20.91 6.39 7.49
N ALA A 608 -19.98 7.29 7.18
CA ALA A 608 -20.18 8.41 6.27
C ALA A 608 -20.51 7.91 4.85
N GLY A 609 -21.51 8.53 4.22
CA GLY A 609 -22.00 8.15 2.89
C GLY A 609 -23.09 7.07 2.88
N SER A 610 -23.30 6.37 4.00
CA SER A 610 -24.46 5.48 4.18
C SER A 610 -25.76 6.28 4.19
N ILE A 611 -26.89 5.61 3.92
CA ILE A 611 -28.20 6.27 3.82
C ILE A 611 -29.04 5.89 5.03
N ASN A 612 -29.50 6.90 5.76
CA ASN A 612 -30.45 6.71 6.84
C ASN A 612 -31.84 6.38 6.27
N GLN A 613 -32.45 5.27 6.65
CA GLN A 613 -33.74 4.85 6.11
C GLN A 613 -34.90 5.45 6.92
N ASN A 614 -35.08 5.01 8.17
CA ASN A 614 -36.32 5.23 8.94
C ASN A 614 -36.09 6.00 10.24
N GLY A 615 -36.77 7.13 10.45
CA GLY A 615 -36.61 7.90 11.70
C GLY A 615 -35.35 8.76 11.70
N SER A 616 -35.39 9.85 12.48
CA SER A 616 -34.27 10.77 12.61
C SER A 616 -33.28 10.29 13.66
N LEU A 617 -31.99 10.38 13.36
CA LEU A 617 -30.92 10.06 14.30
C LEU A 617 -30.15 11.33 14.67
N LEU A 618 -29.82 11.44 15.95
CA LEU A 618 -28.78 12.35 16.43
C LEU A 618 -27.50 11.55 16.60
N ILE A 619 -26.46 11.95 15.87
CA ILE A 619 -25.15 11.30 15.90
C ILE A 619 -24.10 12.28 16.43
N SER A 620 -23.15 11.80 17.21
CA SER A 620 -21.95 12.56 17.57
C SER A 620 -20.85 12.23 16.56
N ALA A 621 -20.27 13.26 15.93
CA ALA A 621 -19.18 13.11 14.97
C ALA A 621 -17.93 12.55 15.67
N THR A 622 -17.42 11.40 15.21
CA THR A 622 -16.18 10.79 15.72
C THR A 622 -15.02 11.09 14.78
N HIS A 623 -15.18 10.79 13.48
CA HIS A 623 -14.20 11.08 12.44
C HIS A 623 -14.79 11.99 11.38
N VAL A 624 -14.03 13.00 10.95
CA VAL A 624 -14.49 14.08 10.04
C VAL A 624 -13.48 14.30 8.93
N GLY A 625 -13.93 14.85 7.80
CA GLY A 625 -13.06 15.19 6.67
C GLY A 625 -12.32 13.99 6.06
N LEU A 626 -10.98 14.06 6.03
CA LEU A 626 -10.10 13.02 5.49
C LEU A 626 -10.06 11.76 6.36
N ASP A 627 -10.43 11.86 7.63
CA ASP A 627 -10.39 10.74 8.57
C ASP A 627 -11.62 9.85 8.51
N THR A 628 -12.65 10.24 7.73
CA THR A 628 -13.81 9.38 7.53
C THR A 628 -13.44 8.10 6.80
N THR A 629 -14.06 6.99 7.15
CA THR A 629 -13.95 5.67 6.53
C THR A 629 -14.02 5.74 4.99
N LEU A 630 -15.00 6.47 4.44
CA LEU A 630 -15.15 6.66 3.01
C LEU A 630 -13.97 7.45 2.39
N SER A 631 -13.49 8.50 3.04
CA SER A 631 -12.31 9.25 2.58
C SER A 631 -11.03 8.41 2.64
N GLN A 632 -10.88 7.57 3.67
CA GLN A 632 -9.77 6.62 3.76
C GLN A 632 -9.84 5.59 2.62
N ILE A 633 -11.02 5.03 2.33
CA ILE A 633 -11.20 4.14 1.17
C ILE A 633 -10.80 4.84 -0.14
N VAL A 634 -11.23 6.10 -0.36
CA VAL A 634 -10.87 6.87 -1.55
C VAL A 634 -9.36 7.07 -1.63
N LYS A 635 -8.72 7.51 -0.54
CA LYS A 635 -7.26 7.69 -0.46
C LYS A 635 -6.51 6.40 -0.79
N LEU A 636 -6.92 5.26 -0.23
CA LEU A 636 -6.31 3.96 -0.51
C LEU A 636 -6.46 3.54 -1.98
N VAL A 637 -7.59 3.83 -2.62
CA VAL A 637 -7.79 3.55 -4.05
C VAL A 637 -6.97 4.50 -4.93
N GLU A 638 -6.84 5.76 -4.55
CA GLU A 638 -5.99 6.73 -5.26
C GLU A 638 -4.51 6.34 -5.18
N GLU A 639 -4.01 6.03 -3.98
CA GLU A 639 -2.65 5.51 -3.76
C GLU A 639 -2.39 4.22 -4.57
N ALA A 640 -3.40 3.37 -4.68
CA ALA A 640 -3.30 2.17 -5.48
C ALA A 640 -3.09 2.46 -6.98
N GLN A 641 -3.79 3.46 -7.52
CA GLN A 641 -3.73 3.82 -8.94
C GLN A 641 -2.42 4.52 -9.32
N THR A 642 -1.77 5.22 -8.38
CA THR A 642 -0.53 5.96 -8.64
C THR A 642 0.73 5.10 -8.47
N SER A 643 0.65 4.00 -7.72
CA SER A 643 1.78 3.07 -7.54
C SER A 643 2.12 2.27 -8.80
N LYS A 644 3.41 2.10 -9.11
CA LYS A 644 3.88 1.34 -10.29
C LYS A 644 4.08 -0.13 -9.95
N ALA A 645 3.48 -1.03 -10.73
CA ALA A 645 3.71 -2.46 -10.60
C ALA A 645 5.15 -2.86 -11.01
N PRO A 646 5.77 -3.86 -10.37
CA PRO A 646 7.10 -4.36 -10.72
C PRO A 646 7.22 -4.79 -12.19
N ILE A 647 6.20 -5.45 -12.74
CA ILE A 647 6.17 -5.85 -14.15
C ILE A 647 6.11 -4.65 -15.12
N GLN A 648 5.55 -3.52 -14.68
CA GLN A 648 5.61 -2.25 -15.44
C GLN A 648 7.04 -1.71 -15.47
N GLN A 649 7.78 -1.80 -14.36
CA GLN A 649 9.19 -1.39 -14.31
C GLN A 649 10.04 -2.25 -15.25
N TYR A 650 9.72 -3.55 -15.37
CA TYR A 650 10.36 -4.44 -16.33
C TYR A 650 10.08 -4.04 -17.78
N ALA A 651 8.83 -3.71 -18.13
CA ALA A 651 8.46 -3.19 -19.46
C ALA A 651 9.18 -1.88 -19.82
N ASP A 652 9.30 -0.99 -18.84
CA ASP A 652 10.01 0.28 -18.94
C ASP A 652 11.51 0.07 -19.18
N LYS A 653 12.11 -0.94 -18.51
CA LYS A 653 13.51 -1.32 -18.71
C LYS A 653 13.74 -1.90 -20.11
N ILE A 654 12.84 -2.77 -20.58
CA ILE A 654 12.89 -3.30 -21.94
C ILE A 654 12.84 -2.16 -22.96
N SER A 655 11.87 -1.25 -22.82
CA SER A 655 11.71 -0.10 -23.72
C SER A 655 12.98 0.76 -23.81
N GLY A 656 13.67 0.97 -22.68
CA GLY A 656 14.91 1.75 -22.63
C GLY A 656 16.08 1.14 -23.43
N TYR A 657 16.23 -0.19 -23.43
CA TYR A 657 17.24 -0.88 -24.24
C TYR A 657 16.79 -1.10 -25.69
N PHE A 658 15.49 -1.26 -25.89
CA PHE A 658 14.90 -1.58 -27.18
C PHE A 658 15.03 -0.41 -28.17
N VAL A 659 14.79 0.84 -27.73
CA VAL A 659 14.84 2.00 -28.65
C VAL A 659 16.24 2.19 -29.28
N PRO A 660 17.36 2.22 -28.53
CA PRO A 660 18.70 2.27 -29.14
C PRO A 660 18.99 1.08 -30.04
N PHE A 661 18.58 -0.13 -29.66
CA PHE A 661 18.75 -1.34 -30.47
C PHE A 661 18.08 -1.20 -31.85
N ILE A 662 16.85 -0.68 -31.90
CA ILE A 662 16.12 -0.46 -33.15
C ILE A 662 16.78 0.58 -34.05
N VAL A 663 17.30 1.67 -33.47
CA VAL A 663 18.03 2.68 -34.23
C VAL A 663 19.28 2.06 -34.86
N VAL A 664 20.01 1.22 -34.13
CA VAL A 664 21.17 0.48 -34.67
C VAL A 664 20.75 -0.46 -35.80
N VAL A 665 19.68 -1.25 -35.62
CA VAL A 665 19.17 -2.16 -36.67
C VAL A 665 18.72 -1.39 -37.91
N SER A 666 18.09 -0.22 -37.75
CA SER A 666 17.68 0.63 -38.87
C SER A 666 18.87 1.18 -39.64
N LEU A 667 19.93 1.61 -38.95
CA LEU A 667 21.18 2.05 -39.58
C LEU A 667 21.89 0.91 -40.29
N LEU A 668 21.95 -0.28 -39.67
CA LEU A 668 22.50 -1.47 -40.31
C LEU A 668 21.72 -1.86 -41.56
N THR A 669 20.40 -1.78 -41.52
CA THR A 669 19.51 -2.04 -42.67
C THR A 669 19.80 -1.05 -43.80
N LEU A 670 19.93 0.24 -43.48
CA LEU A 670 20.29 1.27 -44.45
C LEU A 670 21.64 0.96 -45.13
N CYS A 671 22.68 0.69 -44.34
CA CYS A 671 24.01 0.39 -44.86
C CYS A 671 24.04 -0.91 -45.66
N ALA A 672 23.36 -1.96 -45.20
CA ALA A 672 23.29 -3.25 -45.87
C ALA A 672 22.62 -3.14 -47.25
N TRP A 673 21.51 -2.42 -47.35
CA TRP A 673 20.81 -2.24 -48.63
C TRP A 673 21.54 -1.32 -49.59
N ILE A 674 22.26 -0.31 -49.09
CA ILE A 674 23.17 0.49 -49.93
C ILE A 674 24.25 -0.43 -50.53
N LEU A 675 24.90 -1.26 -49.71
CA LEU A 675 25.96 -2.17 -50.17
C LEU A 675 25.43 -3.23 -51.14
N ILE A 676 24.33 -3.91 -50.81
CA ILE A 676 23.70 -4.93 -51.66
C ILE A 676 23.21 -4.31 -52.97
N GLY A 677 22.63 -3.11 -52.93
CA GLY A 677 22.13 -2.43 -54.12
C GLY A 677 23.24 -2.03 -55.09
N PHE A 678 24.41 -1.61 -54.59
CA PHE A 678 25.58 -1.34 -55.44
C PHE A 678 26.26 -2.62 -55.97
N LEU A 679 26.18 -3.75 -55.24
CA LEU A 679 26.77 -5.03 -55.68
C LEU A 679 25.86 -5.82 -56.63
N ASN A 680 24.53 -5.75 -56.47
CA ASN A 680 23.54 -6.54 -57.20
C ASN A 680 22.30 -5.70 -57.58
N PHE A 681 22.48 -4.77 -58.52
CA PHE A 681 21.40 -3.92 -59.03
C PHE A 681 20.13 -4.66 -59.51
N PRO A 682 20.21 -5.85 -60.17
CA PRO A 682 19.02 -6.56 -60.63
C PRO A 682 18.06 -7.00 -59.51
N LEU A 683 18.56 -7.16 -58.28
CA LEU A 683 17.73 -7.49 -57.13
C LEU A 683 16.85 -6.31 -56.72
N VAL A 684 17.41 -5.10 -56.70
CA VAL A 684 16.66 -3.87 -56.38
C VAL A 684 15.62 -3.60 -57.46
N GLN A 685 15.97 -3.77 -58.73
CA GLN A 685 15.05 -3.59 -59.86
C GLN A 685 13.83 -4.54 -59.81
N LYS A 686 14.00 -5.77 -59.29
CA LYS A 686 12.92 -6.76 -59.20
C LYS A 686 11.91 -6.46 -58.09
N TYR A 687 12.36 -5.86 -56.99
CA TYR A 687 11.55 -5.66 -55.78
C TYR A 687 11.16 -4.20 -55.52
N PHE A 688 11.68 -3.24 -56.30
CA PHE A 688 11.26 -1.85 -56.28
C PHE A 688 10.06 -1.63 -57.23
N PRO A 689 8.83 -1.37 -56.72
CA PRO A 689 7.69 -1.06 -57.56
C PRO A 689 7.91 0.28 -58.27
N GLY A 690 7.87 0.30 -59.60
CA GLY A 690 7.95 1.53 -60.40
C GLY A 690 9.35 2.01 -60.77
N TYR A 691 10.33 1.10 -60.97
CA TYR A 691 11.63 1.49 -61.53
C TYR A 691 11.51 1.87 -63.02
N ASP A 692 11.58 3.16 -63.31
CA ASP A 692 11.77 3.69 -64.65
C ASP A 692 13.26 3.85 -64.99
N LYS A 693 13.63 3.59 -66.25
CA LYS A 693 15.00 3.79 -66.78
C LYS A 693 15.47 5.25 -66.77
N SER A 694 14.61 6.20 -66.42
CA SER A 694 14.90 7.63 -66.33
C SER A 694 15.56 8.03 -64.99
N ILE A 695 15.58 7.13 -64.00
CA ILE A 695 16.14 7.37 -62.66
C ILE A 695 17.56 6.80 -62.58
N SER A 696 18.49 7.54 -61.99
CA SER A 696 19.87 7.08 -61.79
C SER A 696 19.91 5.82 -60.91
N GLU A 697 20.73 4.84 -61.27
CA GLU A 697 20.87 3.57 -60.53
C GLU A 697 21.22 3.81 -59.05
N ALA A 698 22.09 4.79 -58.77
CA ALA A 698 22.47 5.17 -57.42
C ALA A 698 21.29 5.77 -56.63
N GLU A 699 20.42 6.52 -57.29
CA GLU A 699 19.27 7.15 -56.66
C GLU A 699 18.19 6.10 -56.30
N ALA A 700 17.96 5.11 -57.16
CA ALA A 700 17.04 4.00 -56.89
C ALA A 700 17.49 3.14 -55.68
N VAL A 701 18.79 2.83 -55.59
CA VAL A 701 19.37 2.07 -54.48
C VAL A 701 19.21 2.82 -53.16
N VAL A 702 19.53 4.12 -53.14
CA VAL A 702 19.43 4.96 -51.95
C VAL A 702 17.97 5.10 -51.50
N ARG A 703 17.04 5.35 -52.43
CA ARG A 703 15.59 5.42 -52.15
C ARG A 703 15.08 4.15 -51.48
N PHE A 704 15.44 2.98 -52.04
CA PHE A 704 15.02 1.70 -51.49
C PHE A 704 15.58 1.45 -50.08
N ALA A 705 16.88 1.75 -49.87
CA ALA A 705 17.52 1.59 -48.57
C ALA A 705 16.90 2.51 -47.50
N PHE A 706 16.59 3.77 -47.85
CA PHE A 706 15.88 4.69 -46.96
C PHE A 706 14.46 4.21 -46.64
N GLN A 707 13.72 3.72 -47.63
CA GLN A 707 12.39 3.19 -47.42
C GLN A 707 12.40 1.99 -46.46
N ALA A 708 13.31 1.03 -46.64
CA ALA A 708 13.46 -0.10 -45.72
C ALA A 708 13.86 0.35 -44.31
N SER A 709 14.83 1.28 -44.20
CA SER A 709 15.30 1.82 -42.92
C SER A 709 14.20 2.56 -42.13
N ILE A 710 13.41 3.40 -42.79
CA ILE A 710 12.27 4.12 -42.19
C ILE A 710 11.18 3.12 -41.80
N THR A 711 10.90 2.11 -42.64
CA THR A 711 9.90 1.09 -42.34
C THR A 711 10.26 0.30 -41.07
N VAL A 712 11.55 -0.03 -40.88
CA VAL A 712 12.07 -0.65 -39.64
C VAL A 712 11.87 0.26 -38.43
N LEU A 713 12.11 1.57 -38.55
CA LEU A 713 11.85 2.53 -37.46
C LEU A 713 10.35 2.60 -37.12
N CYS A 714 9.48 2.62 -38.12
CA CYS A 714 8.04 2.75 -37.94
C CYS A 714 7.41 1.50 -37.28
N ILE A 715 7.73 0.30 -37.77
CA ILE A 715 7.15 -0.95 -37.24
C ILE A 715 7.61 -1.23 -35.81
N ALA A 716 8.79 -0.75 -35.43
CA ALA A 716 9.41 -1.08 -34.18
C ALA A 716 8.97 -0.22 -32.98
N CYS A 717 7.95 0.65 -33.08
CA CYS A 717 7.46 1.33 -31.87
C CYS A 717 6.85 0.29 -30.89
N PRO A 718 7.35 0.16 -29.65
CA PRO A 718 6.73 -0.67 -28.62
C PRO A 718 5.56 0.05 -27.93
N CYS A 719 4.77 0.80 -28.68
CA CYS A 719 3.71 1.68 -28.17
C CYS A 719 2.69 0.92 -27.28
N SER A 720 2.37 -0.33 -27.63
CA SER A 720 1.48 -1.21 -26.86
C SER A 720 2.14 -1.85 -25.63
N LEU A 721 3.47 -1.91 -25.57
CA LEU A 721 4.23 -2.53 -24.47
C LEU A 721 4.10 -1.72 -23.17
N GLY A 722 4.22 -0.39 -23.27
CA GLY A 722 4.05 0.51 -22.13
C GLY A 722 2.61 0.58 -21.60
N LEU A 723 1.65 0.13 -22.40
CA LEU A 723 0.22 0.11 -22.08
C LEU A 723 -0.28 -1.20 -21.48
N ALA A 724 0.35 -2.32 -21.86
CA ALA A 724 -0.08 -3.67 -21.52
C ALA A 724 -0.32 -3.89 -20.02
N THR A 725 0.55 -3.33 -19.18
CA THR A 725 0.50 -3.47 -17.73
C THR A 725 -0.45 -2.48 -17.06
N PRO A 726 -0.28 -1.14 -17.21
CA PRO A 726 -1.09 -0.19 -16.45
C PRO A 726 -2.59 -0.29 -16.76
N THR A 727 -2.99 -0.59 -18.01
CA THR A 727 -4.41 -0.74 -18.35
C THR A 727 -5.02 -1.98 -17.68
N ALA A 728 -4.29 -3.10 -17.63
CA ALA A 728 -4.78 -4.31 -16.99
C ALA A 728 -4.84 -4.20 -15.46
N VAL A 729 -3.81 -3.60 -14.84
CA VAL A 729 -3.78 -3.33 -13.39
C VAL A 729 -4.93 -2.42 -13.00
N MET A 730 -5.13 -1.31 -13.72
CA MET A 730 -6.17 -0.31 -13.45
C MET A 730 -7.59 -0.86 -13.61
N VAL A 731 -7.84 -1.68 -14.65
CA VAL A 731 -9.14 -2.36 -14.79
C VAL A 731 -9.29 -3.44 -13.72
N GLY A 732 -8.22 -4.18 -13.39
CA GLY A 732 -8.22 -5.22 -12.36
C GLY A 732 -8.55 -4.66 -10.97
N THR A 733 -7.88 -3.59 -10.53
CA THR A 733 -8.15 -2.94 -9.24
C THR A 733 -9.52 -2.27 -9.22
N GLY A 734 -9.97 -1.67 -10.33
CA GLY A 734 -11.32 -1.11 -10.45
C GLY A 734 -12.43 -2.17 -10.33
N VAL A 735 -12.24 -3.34 -10.96
CA VAL A 735 -13.17 -4.48 -10.81
C VAL A 735 -13.08 -5.10 -9.41
N GLY A 736 -11.90 -5.14 -8.80
CA GLY A 736 -11.72 -5.55 -7.41
C GLY A 736 -12.53 -4.68 -6.45
N ALA A 737 -12.40 -3.36 -6.56
CA ALA A 737 -13.11 -2.40 -5.73
C ALA A 737 -14.64 -2.55 -5.85
N GLN A 738 -15.15 -2.77 -7.06
CA GLN A 738 -16.59 -3.04 -7.28
C GLN A 738 -17.09 -4.32 -6.58
N ASN A 739 -16.20 -5.29 -6.35
CA ASN A 739 -16.51 -6.52 -5.63
C ASN A 739 -16.15 -6.45 -4.13
N GLY A 740 -15.77 -5.28 -3.60
CA GLY A 740 -15.40 -5.10 -2.19
C GLY A 740 -13.97 -5.52 -1.84
N ILE A 741 -13.08 -5.63 -2.85
CA ILE A 741 -11.67 -6.00 -2.71
C ILE A 741 -10.82 -4.78 -3.07
N LEU A 742 -10.28 -4.09 -2.07
CA LEU A 742 -9.40 -2.93 -2.26
C LEU A 742 -7.95 -3.41 -2.26
N ILE A 743 -7.18 -3.08 -3.30
CA ILE A 743 -5.78 -3.49 -3.43
C ILE A 743 -4.95 -2.22 -3.46
N LYS A 744 -4.08 -2.02 -2.48
CA LYS A 744 -3.19 -0.86 -2.34
C LYS A 744 -1.99 -0.97 -3.26
N GLY A 745 -2.27 -0.90 -4.55
CA GLY A 745 -1.25 -0.71 -5.56
C GLY A 745 -1.01 -1.85 -6.50
N GLY A 746 -0.15 -1.58 -7.49
CA GLY A 746 0.20 -2.54 -8.53
C GLY A 746 1.14 -3.65 -8.06
N GLU A 747 1.95 -3.40 -7.02
CA GLU A 747 2.89 -4.39 -6.46
C GLU A 747 2.16 -5.50 -5.69
N PRO A 748 1.27 -5.21 -4.72
CA PRO A 748 0.49 -6.26 -4.06
C PRO A 748 -0.36 -7.08 -5.02
N LEU A 749 -0.94 -6.44 -6.05
CA LEU A 749 -1.68 -7.12 -7.09
C LEU A 749 -0.82 -8.17 -7.82
N GLU A 750 0.44 -7.88 -8.13
CA GLU A 750 1.33 -8.83 -8.78
C GLU A 750 1.87 -9.88 -7.81
N MET A 751 2.19 -9.46 -6.58
CA MET A 751 2.68 -10.35 -5.53
C MET A 751 1.64 -11.38 -5.12
N ALA A 752 0.36 -11.03 -5.15
CA ALA A 752 -0.73 -11.95 -4.84
C ALA A 752 -0.77 -13.19 -5.77
N HIS A 753 -0.34 -13.04 -7.03
CA HIS A 753 -0.22 -14.17 -7.96
C HIS A 753 0.95 -15.11 -7.63
N LYS A 754 1.98 -14.60 -6.93
CA LYS A 754 3.21 -15.34 -6.58
C LYS A 754 3.13 -16.00 -5.20
N ILE A 755 2.06 -15.73 -4.43
CA ILE A 755 1.84 -16.34 -3.12
C ILE A 755 1.87 -17.87 -3.24
N GLN A 756 2.51 -18.51 -2.27
CA GLN A 756 2.53 -19.97 -2.14
C GLN A 756 1.93 -20.44 -0.81
N THR A 757 1.96 -19.57 0.21
CA THR A 757 1.48 -19.89 1.56
C THR A 757 0.55 -18.79 2.05
N VAL A 758 -0.61 -19.18 2.55
CA VAL A 758 -1.59 -18.27 3.17
C VAL A 758 -1.64 -18.59 4.65
N VAL A 759 -1.37 -17.59 5.47
CA VAL A 759 -1.44 -17.65 6.92
C VAL A 759 -2.72 -16.94 7.35
N PHE A 760 -3.60 -17.65 8.05
CA PHE A 760 -4.78 -17.06 8.67
C PHE A 760 -4.54 -16.81 10.15
N ASP A 761 -4.96 -15.65 10.65
CA ASP A 761 -5.30 -15.49 12.04
C ASP A 761 -6.62 -16.22 12.37
N LYS A 762 -6.81 -16.59 13.64
CA LYS A 762 -7.98 -17.34 14.09
C LYS A 762 -9.15 -16.42 14.42
N THR A 763 -8.94 -15.47 15.34
CA THR A 763 -10.02 -14.73 15.99
C THR A 763 -10.49 -13.61 15.06
N GLY A 764 -11.79 -13.58 14.73
CA GLY A 764 -12.37 -12.54 13.85
C GLY A 764 -12.11 -12.74 12.36
N THR A 765 -11.07 -13.52 12.02
CA THR A 765 -10.77 -13.96 10.65
C THR A 765 -11.49 -15.27 10.30
N ILE A 766 -11.08 -16.43 10.85
CA ILE A 766 -11.74 -17.74 10.61
C ILE A 766 -13.03 -17.88 11.42
N THR A 767 -13.04 -17.30 12.62
CA THR A 767 -14.18 -17.30 13.53
C THR A 767 -14.88 -15.93 13.51
N TYR A 768 -16.06 -15.84 14.13
CA TYR A 768 -16.75 -14.55 14.27
C TYR A 768 -16.05 -13.57 15.22
N GLY A 769 -15.14 -14.06 16.07
CA GLY A 769 -14.38 -13.22 17.02
C GLY A 769 -15.20 -12.80 18.25
N ALA A 770 -16.46 -13.25 18.34
CA ALA A 770 -17.34 -13.04 19.48
C ALA A 770 -17.70 -14.42 20.08
N PRO A 771 -17.38 -14.68 21.35
CA PRO A 771 -17.76 -15.93 21.99
C PRO A 771 -19.29 -16.02 22.10
N GLU A 772 -19.85 -17.20 21.82
CA GLU A 772 -21.26 -17.48 22.02
C GLU A 772 -21.46 -18.76 22.86
N VAL A 773 -22.56 -18.81 23.60
CA VAL A 773 -22.92 -19.99 24.38
C VAL A 773 -23.39 -21.08 23.43
N VAL A 774 -22.59 -22.14 23.29
CA VAL A 774 -22.89 -23.29 22.43
C VAL A 774 -23.81 -24.27 23.16
N GLN A 775 -23.59 -24.45 24.47
CA GLN A 775 -24.33 -25.43 25.24
C GLN A 775 -24.45 -25.05 26.72
N LEU A 776 -25.65 -25.22 27.27
CA LEU A 776 -25.94 -25.14 28.70
C LEU A 776 -26.35 -26.53 29.21
N LYS A 777 -25.57 -27.10 30.15
CA LYS A 777 -25.90 -28.35 30.83
C LYS A 777 -26.27 -28.03 32.29
N ILE A 778 -27.53 -28.25 32.64
CA ILE A 778 -28.03 -28.04 34.01
C ILE A 778 -27.82 -29.34 34.80
N VAL A 779 -27.19 -29.23 35.97
CA VAL A 779 -26.81 -30.37 36.83
C VAL A 779 -27.79 -30.52 38.02
N VAL A 780 -28.53 -29.45 38.36
CA VAL A 780 -29.50 -29.44 39.47
C VAL A 780 -30.88 -29.89 39.02
N GLU A 781 -31.58 -30.61 39.90
CA GLU A 781 -32.98 -31.00 39.71
C GLU A 781 -33.88 -29.76 39.52
N ALA A 782 -34.76 -29.80 38.51
CA ALA A 782 -35.63 -28.69 38.13
C ALA A 782 -36.51 -28.16 39.27
N ASN A 783 -36.81 -28.99 40.27
CA ASN A 783 -37.60 -28.61 41.46
C ASN A 783 -36.85 -27.69 42.43
N ARG A 784 -35.51 -27.68 42.42
CA ARG A 784 -34.71 -26.82 43.31
C ARG A 784 -34.41 -25.46 42.69
N MET A 785 -34.10 -25.43 41.39
CA MET A 785 -33.86 -24.20 40.64
C MET A 785 -34.41 -24.33 39.21
N PRO A 786 -35.50 -23.62 38.87
CA PRO A 786 -36.04 -23.66 37.51
C PRO A 786 -35.10 -22.95 36.53
N ARG A 787 -35.10 -23.39 35.26
CA ARG A 787 -34.20 -22.91 34.20
C ARG A 787 -34.23 -21.39 34.05
N SER A 788 -35.42 -20.78 34.05
CA SER A 788 -35.60 -19.32 33.94
C SER A 788 -34.95 -18.57 35.10
N ARG A 789 -35.13 -19.06 36.34
CA ARG A 789 -34.52 -18.44 37.52
C ARG A 789 -32.99 -18.56 37.50
N LEU A 790 -32.47 -19.73 37.12
CA LEU A 790 -31.03 -19.94 36.98
C LEU A 790 -30.42 -18.99 35.94
N LEU A 791 -31.05 -18.86 34.77
CA LEU A 791 -30.61 -17.94 33.72
C LEU A 791 -30.67 -16.48 34.16
N ALA A 792 -31.68 -16.10 34.93
CA ALA A 792 -31.80 -14.73 35.44
C ALA A 792 -30.72 -14.42 36.49
N VAL A 793 -30.42 -15.37 37.38
CA VAL A 793 -29.33 -15.24 38.37
C VAL A 793 -27.97 -15.15 37.66
N VAL A 794 -27.68 -16.08 36.75
CA VAL A 794 -26.41 -16.14 36.00
C VAL A 794 -26.23 -14.91 35.10
N GLY A 795 -27.27 -14.54 34.36
CA GLY A 795 -27.26 -13.37 33.49
C GLY A 795 -27.00 -12.09 34.27
N THR A 796 -27.59 -11.95 35.46
CA THR A 796 -27.35 -10.79 36.35
C THR A 796 -25.93 -10.76 36.91
N ALA A 797 -25.38 -11.92 37.29
CA ALA A 797 -24.01 -12.03 37.78
C ALA A 797 -22.98 -11.62 36.70
N GLU A 798 -23.14 -12.13 35.48
CA GLU A 798 -22.23 -11.84 34.36
C GLU A 798 -22.46 -10.47 33.72
N ASN A 799 -23.62 -9.83 33.92
CA ASN A 799 -23.88 -8.48 33.39
C ASN A 799 -22.96 -7.42 34.03
N SER A 800 -22.40 -7.72 35.21
CA SER A 800 -21.37 -6.90 35.87
C SER A 800 -19.94 -7.24 35.44
N SER A 801 -19.75 -8.27 34.61
CA SER A 801 -18.45 -8.73 34.13
C SER A 801 -18.07 -8.06 32.81
N GLU A 802 -16.86 -7.50 32.75
CA GLU A 802 -16.30 -6.93 31.52
C GLU A 802 -15.66 -8.00 30.61
N HIS A 803 -15.59 -9.25 31.07
CA HIS A 803 -14.96 -10.32 30.31
C HIS A 803 -15.83 -10.72 29.10
N PRO A 804 -15.24 -10.99 27.91
CA PRO A 804 -16.00 -11.38 26.71
C PRO A 804 -16.91 -12.60 26.91
N LEU A 805 -16.48 -13.57 27.73
CA LEU A 805 -17.30 -14.72 28.13
C LEU A 805 -18.54 -14.31 28.93
N GLY A 806 -18.41 -13.32 29.83
CA GLY A 806 -19.54 -12.81 30.61
C GLY A 806 -20.57 -12.12 29.72
N SER A 807 -20.11 -11.29 28.78
CA SER A 807 -20.96 -10.67 27.76
C SER A 807 -21.74 -11.71 26.94
N ALA A 808 -21.08 -12.79 26.52
CA ALA A 808 -21.70 -13.90 25.79
C ALA A 808 -22.81 -14.59 26.60
N ILE A 809 -22.53 -14.87 27.88
CA ILE A 809 -23.47 -15.51 28.80
C ILE A 809 -24.66 -14.58 29.07
N THR A 810 -24.43 -13.30 29.35
CA THR A 810 -25.49 -12.31 29.56
C THR A 810 -26.38 -12.15 28.33
N LYS A 811 -25.79 -12.11 27.13
CA LYS A 811 -26.53 -12.05 25.85
C LYS A 811 -27.43 -13.27 25.69
N TYR A 812 -26.89 -14.48 25.94
CA TYR A 812 -27.64 -15.73 25.90
C TYR A 812 -28.80 -15.73 26.92
N CYS A 813 -28.54 -15.33 28.17
CA CYS A 813 -29.57 -15.24 29.20
C CYS A 813 -30.69 -14.24 28.86
N LYS A 814 -30.35 -13.05 28.33
CA LYS A 814 -31.35 -12.05 27.90
C LYS A 814 -32.24 -12.57 26.77
N GLN A 815 -31.65 -13.27 25.80
CA GLN A 815 -32.38 -13.86 24.67
C GLN A 815 -33.33 -14.97 25.13
N GLU A 816 -32.87 -15.88 25.98
CA GLU A 816 -33.68 -17.00 26.50
C GLU A 816 -34.79 -16.52 27.45
N LEU A 817 -34.58 -15.43 28.19
CA LEU A 817 -35.58 -14.86 29.10
C LEU A 817 -36.56 -13.90 28.44
N GLY A 818 -36.27 -13.40 27.23
CA GLY A 818 -37.09 -12.41 26.54
C GLY A 818 -37.19 -11.05 27.25
N SER A 819 -36.26 -10.75 28.18
CA SER A 819 -36.21 -9.51 28.96
C SER A 819 -34.86 -8.82 28.83
N GLU A 820 -34.86 -7.50 28.59
CA GLU A 820 -33.65 -6.68 28.60
C GLU A 820 -33.22 -6.27 30.01
N SER A 821 -34.14 -6.25 30.98
CA SER A 821 -33.85 -5.94 32.38
C SER A 821 -33.44 -7.19 33.15
N LEU A 822 -32.35 -7.08 33.91
CA LEU A 822 -31.82 -8.10 34.81
C LEU A 822 -31.88 -7.59 36.27
N GLY A 823 -31.52 -8.45 37.23
CA GLY A 823 -31.52 -8.10 38.66
C GLY A 823 -30.40 -7.14 39.06
N ALA A 824 -30.21 -6.96 40.37
CA ALA A 824 -29.13 -6.14 40.92
C ALA A 824 -27.99 -7.02 41.46
N CYS A 825 -26.74 -6.64 41.16
CA CYS A 825 -25.53 -7.30 41.61
C CYS A 825 -24.85 -6.46 42.71
N SER A 826 -24.42 -7.11 43.79
CA SER A 826 -23.70 -6.55 44.94
C SER A 826 -22.50 -7.43 45.29
N ASP A 827 -21.47 -6.89 45.94
CA ASP A 827 -20.22 -7.60 46.31
C ASP A 827 -19.55 -8.37 45.16
N PHE A 828 -19.43 -7.73 43.99
CA PHE A 828 -18.79 -8.32 42.81
C PHE A 828 -17.28 -8.40 42.99
N GLN A 829 -16.74 -9.63 42.94
CA GLN A 829 -15.31 -9.93 43.02
C GLN A 829 -14.90 -10.72 41.78
N THR A 830 -13.79 -10.31 41.17
CA THR A 830 -13.17 -11.01 40.04
C THR A 830 -11.79 -11.50 40.43
N VAL A 831 -11.47 -12.74 40.06
CA VAL A 831 -10.15 -13.33 40.26
C VAL A 831 -9.63 -13.77 38.90
N ALA A 832 -8.56 -13.12 38.45
CA ALA A 832 -7.93 -13.41 37.17
C ALA A 832 -7.51 -14.88 37.08
N GLY A 833 -7.81 -15.53 35.95
CA GLY A 833 -7.52 -16.94 35.73
C GLY A 833 -8.49 -17.92 36.41
N CYS A 834 -9.39 -17.46 37.29
CA CYS A 834 -10.34 -18.32 38.01
C CYS A 834 -11.80 -18.06 37.60
N GLY A 835 -12.34 -16.89 37.97
CA GLY A 835 -13.77 -16.62 37.83
C GLY A 835 -14.28 -15.42 38.63
N ILE A 836 -15.59 -15.36 38.81
CA ILE A 836 -16.32 -14.32 39.52
C ILE A 836 -17.07 -14.87 40.74
N ARG A 837 -17.29 -13.99 41.72
CA ARG A 837 -18.17 -14.20 42.88
C ARG A 837 -19.01 -12.95 43.09
N CYS A 838 -20.31 -13.10 43.30
CA CYS A 838 -21.16 -11.96 43.62
C CYS A 838 -22.43 -12.37 44.37
N LEU A 839 -23.09 -11.37 44.95
CA LEU A 839 -24.40 -11.51 45.56
C LEU A 839 -25.46 -10.90 44.62
N VAL A 840 -26.38 -11.73 44.15
CA VAL A 840 -27.44 -11.34 43.21
C VAL A 840 -28.75 -11.18 43.96
N SER A 841 -29.46 -10.07 43.74
CA SER A 841 -30.74 -9.75 44.37
C SER A 841 -31.78 -9.27 43.34
N SER A 842 -33.06 -9.26 43.72
CA SER A 842 -34.19 -8.74 42.91
C SER A 842 -34.49 -9.51 41.61
N VAL A 843 -34.31 -10.84 41.61
CA VAL A 843 -34.52 -11.69 40.43
C VAL A 843 -35.99 -12.11 40.23
N ASP A 844 -36.80 -12.06 41.29
CA ASP A 844 -38.17 -12.61 41.30
C ASP A 844 -39.19 -11.75 40.51
N ASN A 845 -38.88 -10.49 40.21
CA ASN A 845 -39.74 -9.60 39.41
C ASN A 845 -39.84 -10.02 37.92
N LEU A 846 -39.00 -10.96 37.46
CA LEU A 846 -38.92 -11.43 36.08
C LEU A 846 -39.82 -12.65 35.78
N GLN A 847 -40.55 -13.18 36.78
CA GLN A 847 -41.38 -14.40 36.64
C GLN A 847 -42.84 -14.17 36.18
N ARG A 848 -43.23 -12.95 35.78
CA ARG A 848 -44.60 -12.70 35.27
C ARG A 848 -44.70 -13.04 33.78
N SER A 849 -44.87 -14.30 33.40
CA SER A 849 -45.42 -14.60 32.06
C SER A 849 -46.01 -15.99 31.81
N GLU A 850 -45.81 -17.03 32.63
CA GLU A 850 -46.24 -18.39 32.23
C GLU A 850 -47.36 -19.05 33.05
N ASP A 851 -47.65 -18.64 34.29
CA ASP A 851 -48.62 -19.37 35.15
C ASP A 851 -50.06 -18.83 35.21
N ASP A 852 -50.37 -17.67 34.61
CA ASP A 852 -51.68 -17.01 34.79
C ASP A 852 -52.80 -17.47 33.83
N ASN A 853 -52.54 -18.46 32.95
CA ASN A 853 -53.53 -18.90 31.96
C ASN A 853 -54.46 -20.05 32.40
N ASN A 854 -54.42 -20.48 33.68
CA ASN A 854 -55.28 -21.55 34.17
C ASN A 854 -55.83 -21.29 35.59
N GLN A 855 -56.79 -20.36 35.74
CA GLN A 855 -57.81 -20.46 36.80
C GLN A 855 -59.04 -19.57 36.59
N LEU A 856 -60.19 -20.13 36.98
CA LEU A 856 -61.55 -19.61 36.80
C LEU A 856 -61.79 -18.22 37.42
N PRO A 857 -62.76 -17.43 36.91
CA PRO A 857 -63.05 -16.10 37.41
C PRO A 857 -63.94 -16.17 38.65
N GLY A 858 -63.40 -15.77 39.80
CA GLY A 858 -64.19 -15.33 40.95
C GLY A 858 -63.66 -15.83 42.28
N PHE A 859 -62.87 -15.00 42.99
CA PHE A 859 -63.07 -14.60 44.39
C PHE A 859 -61.88 -13.74 44.89
N SER A 860 -62.17 -12.50 45.30
CA SER A 860 -61.37 -11.60 46.17
C SER A 860 -59.84 -11.46 45.92
N THR A 861 -59.46 -10.68 44.90
CA THR A 861 -58.07 -10.32 44.58
C THR A 861 -57.46 -9.24 45.51
N ARG A 862 -58.24 -8.62 46.40
CA ARG A 862 -57.76 -7.49 47.22
C ARG A 862 -57.13 -7.88 48.57
N VAL A 863 -57.42 -9.07 49.09
CA VAL A 863 -56.91 -9.50 50.41
C VAL A 863 -55.62 -10.33 50.29
N LYS A 864 -55.41 -11.06 49.18
CA LYS A 864 -54.12 -11.75 48.93
C LYS A 864 -52.96 -10.78 48.65
N LEU A 865 -53.23 -9.62 48.03
CA LEU A 865 -52.19 -8.65 47.67
C LEU A 865 -51.51 -8.00 48.90
N LEU A 866 -52.24 -7.85 50.01
CA LEU A 866 -51.73 -7.24 51.23
C LEU A 866 -50.95 -8.22 52.13
N ILE A 867 -51.27 -9.51 52.07
CA ILE A 867 -50.55 -10.54 52.85
C ILE A 867 -49.29 -11.00 52.11
N TYR A 868 -49.29 -11.03 50.77
CA TYR A 868 -48.13 -11.47 49.99
C TYR A 868 -46.99 -10.44 49.98
N ASN A 869 -47.31 -9.13 50.00
CA ASN A 869 -46.30 -8.07 50.05
C ASN A 869 -45.57 -7.96 51.40
N ALA A 870 -46.05 -8.64 52.46
CA ALA A 870 -45.43 -8.62 53.78
C ALA A 870 -44.41 -9.75 54.02
N LEU A 871 -44.29 -10.73 53.10
CA LEU A 871 -43.44 -11.92 53.27
C LEU A 871 -42.38 -12.14 52.18
N VAL A 872 -42.23 -11.22 51.22
CA VAL A 872 -41.12 -11.31 50.24
C VAL A 872 -39.86 -10.72 50.87
N GLN A 873 -39.19 -11.52 51.70
CA GLN A 873 -37.76 -11.33 51.91
C GLN A 873 -37.09 -11.44 50.54
N SER A 874 -36.41 -10.37 50.11
CA SER A 874 -35.63 -10.36 48.88
C SER A 874 -34.61 -11.49 48.93
N ALA A 875 -34.87 -12.59 48.23
CA ALA A 875 -33.93 -13.72 48.18
C ALA A 875 -32.64 -13.22 47.51
N SER A 876 -31.56 -13.21 48.29
CA SER A 876 -30.21 -12.91 47.80
C SER A 876 -29.50 -14.24 47.55
N TYR A 877 -28.90 -14.37 46.37
CA TYR A 877 -28.20 -15.57 45.92
C TYR A 877 -26.71 -15.31 45.89
N THR A 878 -25.93 -16.19 46.52
CA THR A 878 -24.46 -16.16 46.38
C THR A 878 -24.08 -16.94 45.14
N VAL A 879 -23.53 -16.26 44.13
CA VAL A 879 -23.20 -16.84 42.83
C VAL A 879 -21.69 -16.93 42.65
N LEU A 880 -21.23 -18.08 42.15
CA LEU A 880 -19.85 -18.37 41.79
C LEU A 880 -19.84 -18.87 40.35
N ILE A 881 -19.07 -18.24 39.46
CA ILE A 881 -18.91 -18.69 38.07
C ILE A 881 -17.43 -18.74 37.76
N GLY A 882 -16.92 -19.87 37.26
CA GLY A 882 -15.49 -19.99 36.97
C GLY A 882 -15.04 -21.38 36.56
N ASN A 883 -13.72 -21.57 36.54
CA ASN A 883 -13.08 -22.82 36.15
C ASN A 883 -13.07 -23.87 37.28
N ARG A 884 -12.47 -25.03 37.01
CA ARG A 884 -12.36 -26.16 37.96
C ARG A 884 -11.63 -25.77 39.25
N GLU A 885 -10.58 -24.96 39.14
CA GLU A 885 -9.79 -24.47 40.28
C GLU A 885 -10.61 -23.52 41.14
N TRP A 886 -11.44 -22.65 40.54
CA TRP A 886 -12.32 -21.74 41.25
C TRP A 886 -13.36 -22.48 42.09
N MET A 887 -13.92 -23.56 41.55
CA MET A 887 -14.84 -24.41 42.31
C MET A 887 -14.13 -25.10 43.47
N THR A 888 -12.92 -25.63 43.23
CA THR A 888 -12.12 -26.31 44.26
C THR A 888 -11.70 -25.35 45.38
N HIS A 889 -11.30 -24.12 45.04
CA HIS A 889 -10.90 -23.09 46.00
C HIS A 889 -12.06 -22.64 46.89
N ASN A 890 -13.30 -22.69 46.39
CA ASN A 890 -14.51 -22.42 47.15
C ASN A 890 -15.11 -23.68 47.81
N ALA A 891 -14.33 -24.77 47.91
CA ALA A 891 -14.71 -26.05 48.52
C ALA A 891 -15.94 -26.73 47.89
N LEU A 892 -16.15 -26.54 46.58
CA LEU A 892 -17.23 -27.17 45.82
C LEU A 892 -16.72 -28.41 45.08
N PRO A 893 -17.25 -29.61 45.39
CA PRO A 893 -16.84 -30.83 44.70
C PRO A 893 -17.41 -30.87 43.27
N VAL A 894 -16.53 -30.99 42.28
CA VAL A 894 -16.93 -31.21 40.87
C VAL A 894 -17.20 -32.70 40.67
N LEU A 895 -18.42 -33.05 40.24
CA LEU A 895 -18.84 -34.42 39.97
C LEU A 895 -18.04 -35.03 38.79
N PRO A 896 -17.66 -36.32 38.82
CA PRO A 896 -16.92 -36.96 37.73
C PRO A 896 -17.62 -36.85 36.37
N ASP A 897 -18.94 -36.97 36.33
CA ASP A 897 -19.74 -36.88 35.09
C ASP A 897 -19.74 -35.46 34.49
N VAL A 898 -19.63 -34.44 35.35
CA VAL A 898 -19.53 -33.04 34.92
C VAL A 898 -18.11 -32.77 34.44
N ASP A 899 -17.11 -33.32 35.12
CA ASP A 899 -15.72 -33.19 34.73
C ASP A 899 -15.42 -33.85 33.37
N GLU A 900 -15.94 -35.06 33.14
CA GLU A 900 -15.81 -35.75 31.85
C GLU A 900 -16.47 -34.95 30.72
N ALA A 901 -17.67 -34.40 30.96
CA ALA A 901 -18.36 -33.53 30.00
C ALA A 901 -17.57 -32.23 29.74
N MET A 902 -16.91 -31.69 30.76
CA MET A 902 -16.06 -30.51 30.63
C MET A 902 -14.84 -30.80 29.77
N VAL A 903 -14.15 -31.93 30.00
CA VAL A 903 -13.01 -32.39 29.19
C VAL A 903 -13.41 -32.63 27.73
N GLU A 904 -14.59 -33.17 27.47
CA GLU A 904 -15.09 -33.39 26.10
C GLU A 904 -15.34 -32.07 25.36
N HIS A 905 -15.90 -31.08 26.04
CA HIS A 905 -16.07 -29.74 25.47
C HIS A 905 -14.73 -29.02 25.26
N GLU A 906 -13.78 -29.14 26.19
CA GLU A 906 -12.42 -28.62 26.03
C GLU A 906 -11.69 -29.27 24.84
N ARG A 907 -11.86 -30.59 24.64
CA ARG A 907 -11.33 -31.31 23.46
C ARG A 907 -11.94 -30.84 22.15
N SER A 908 -13.19 -30.41 22.19
CA SER A 908 -13.90 -29.79 21.07
C SER A 908 -13.51 -28.32 20.84
N GLY A 909 -12.55 -27.79 21.60
CA GLY A 909 -12.08 -26.41 21.50
C GLY A 909 -13.04 -25.38 22.10
N ARG A 910 -13.91 -25.81 23.03
CA ARG A 910 -14.85 -24.94 23.74
C ARG A 910 -14.31 -24.63 25.13
N THR A 911 -14.54 -23.42 25.59
CA THR A 911 -14.27 -23.03 26.97
C THR A 911 -15.46 -23.39 27.83
N SER A 912 -15.27 -24.23 28.83
CA SER A 912 -16.32 -24.61 29.76
C SER A 912 -16.15 -23.92 31.11
N VAL A 913 -17.22 -23.27 31.56
CA VAL A 913 -17.32 -22.59 32.85
C VAL A 913 -18.41 -23.26 33.69
N LEU A 914 -18.13 -23.40 34.97
CA LEU A 914 -19.04 -23.96 35.96
C LEU A 914 -19.77 -22.84 36.68
N VAL A 915 -21.02 -23.08 37.03
CA VAL A 915 -21.89 -22.16 37.77
C VAL A 915 -22.32 -22.83 39.06
N ALA A 916 -22.09 -22.16 40.18
CA ALA A 916 -22.61 -22.55 41.48
C ALA A 916 -23.43 -21.43 42.11
N VAL A 917 -24.54 -21.81 42.74
CA VAL A 917 -25.46 -20.89 43.44
C VAL A 917 -25.66 -21.43 44.86
N ASP A 918 -25.47 -20.57 45.86
CA ASP A 918 -25.57 -20.87 47.29
C ASP A 918 -24.78 -22.12 47.73
N GLY A 919 -23.59 -22.30 47.15
CA GLY A 919 -22.72 -23.43 47.46
C GLY A 919 -23.12 -24.75 46.81
N LEU A 920 -24.00 -24.74 45.79
CA LEU A 920 -24.38 -25.91 45.00
C LEU A 920 -23.99 -25.71 43.54
N LEU A 921 -23.38 -26.73 42.92
CA LEU A 921 -23.03 -26.72 41.50
C LEU A 921 -24.30 -26.88 40.66
N CYS A 922 -24.73 -25.81 39.98
CA CYS A 922 -26.01 -25.73 39.28
C CYS A 922 -25.93 -26.06 37.80
N ALA A 923 -24.90 -25.59 37.11
CA ALA A 923 -24.78 -25.76 35.66
C ALA A 923 -23.32 -25.71 35.18
N MET A 924 -23.13 -26.23 33.96
CA MET A 924 -21.95 -26.05 33.14
C MET A 924 -22.36 -25.32 31.86
N ILE A 925 -21.64 -24.26 31.53
CA ILE A 925 -21.83 -23.47 30.33
C ILE A 925 -20.61 -23.68 29.42
N ALA A 926 -20.83 -24.16 28.21
CA ALA A 926 -19.78 -24.24 27.19
C ALA A 926 -19.94 -23.05 26.24
N VAL A 927 -18.88 -22.24 26.18
CA VAL A 927 -18.77 -21.05 25.35
C VAL A 927 -17.68 -21.30 24.31
N ALA A 928 -17.94 -20.95 23.06
CA ALA A 928 -16.92 -21.05 22.03
C ALA A 928 -17.05 -19.91 21.03
N ASP A 929 -15.93 -19.58 20.41
CA ASP A 929 -15.89 -18.71 19.24
C ASP A 929 -16.19 -19.60 18.02
N THR A 930 -17.33 -19.37 17.39
CA THR A 930 -17.84 -20.24 16.32
C THR A 930 -17.12 -19.95 15.00
N VAL A 931 -16.85 -21.01 14.24
CA VAL A 931 -16.20 -20.94 12.93
C VAL A 931 -17.21 -20.43 11.89
N LYS A 932 -16.77 -19.54 10.99
CA LYS A 932 -17.60 -19.05 9.88
C LYS A 932 -17.94 -20.20 8.92
N PRO A 933 -19.20 -20.32 8.45
CA PRO A 933 -19.62 -21.43 7.60
C PRO A 933 -18.84 -21.51 6.27
N GLU A 934 -18.43 -20.37 5.72
CA GLU A 934 -17.63 -20.27 4.50
C GLU A 934 -16.15 -20.62 4.70
N ALA A 935 -15.64 -20.71 5.93
CA ALA A 935 -14.22 -20.92 6.20
C ALA A 935 -13.69 -22.24 5.65
N GLU A 936 -14.45 -23.33 5.81
CA GLU A 936 -14.10 -24.65 5.27
C GLU A 936 -14.02 -24.61 3.74
N LEU A 937 -14.96 -23.93 3.09
CA LEU A 937 -15.01 -23.78 1.64
C LEU A 937 -13.80 -22.96 1.13
N ALA A 938 -13.48 -21.85 1.80
CA ALA A 938 -12.35 -21.00 1.46
C ALA A 938 -11.01 -21.76 1.57
N VAL A 939 -10.77 -22.45 2.69
CA VAL A 939 -9.52 -23.19 2.92
C VAL A 939 -9.37 -24.35 1.93
N ARG A 940 -10.44 -25.08 1.62
CA ARG A 940 -10.38 -26.14 0.60
C ARG A 940 -10.05 -25.57 -0.77
N THR A 941 -10.64 -24.43 -1.13
CA THR A 941 -10.40 -23.78 -2.43
C THR A 941 -8.96 -23.29 -2.54
N LEU A 942 -8.40 -22.68 -1.49
CA LEU A 942 -6.98 -22.27 -1.45
C LEU A 942 -6.03 -23.46 -1.61
N ASN A 943 -6.33 -24.59 -0.94
CA ASN A 943 -5.56 -25.82 -1.13
C ASN A 943 -5.66 -26.36 -2.56
N LEU A 944 -6.83 -26.28 -3.22
CA LEU A 944 -7.00 -26.67 -4.62
C LEU A 944 -6.25 -25.74 -5.59
N MET A 945 -6.09 -24.46 -5.25
CA MET A 945 -5.23 -23.52 -5.97
C MET A 945 -3.74 -23.84 -5.80
N GLY A 946 -3.39 -24.84 -4.98
CA GLY A 946 -2.01 -25.26 -4.72
C GLY A 946 -1.31 -24.44 -3.63
N LEU A 947 -2.06 -23.69 -2.83
CA LEU A 947 -1.52 -22.87 -1.74
C LEU A 947 -1.48 -23.68 -0.43
N GLU A 948 -0.40 -23.55 0.34
CA GLU A 948 -0.31 -24.10 1.69
C GLU A 948 -1.04 -23.18 2.67
N VAL A 949 -2.06 -23.70 3.36
CA VAL A 949 -2.80 -22.94 4.38
C VAL A 949 -2.28 -23.25 5.78
N ILE A 950 -1.95 -22.21 6.54
CA ILE A 950 -1.44 -22.29 7.92
C ILE A 950 -2.34 -21.47 8.84
N LEU A 951 -2.64 -21.99 10.03
CA LEU A 951 -3.31 -21.26 11.11
C LEU A 951 -2.29 -20.74 12.11
N MET A 952 -2.34 -19.45 12.45
CA MET A 952 -1.59 -18.86 13.57
C MET A 952 -2.55 -18.29 14.59
N THR A 953 -2.34 -18.56 15.88
CA THR A 953 -3.21 -18.03 16.94
C THR A 953 -2.48 -17.91 18.28
N GLY A 954 -2.92 -16.95 19.09
CA GLY A 954 -2.54 -16.82 20.50
C GLY A 954 -3.28 -17.78 21.42
N ASP A 955 -4.33 -18.45 20.94
CA ASP A 955 -5.14 -19.36 21.74
C ASP A 955 -4.42 -20.67 22.09
N ASN A 956 -4.95 -21.38 23.09
CA ASN A 956 -4.51 -22.69 23.52
C ASN A 956 -4.44 -23.69 22.34
N SER A 957 -3.36 -24.47 22.31
CA SER A 957 -3.13 -25.54 21.34
C SER A 957 -4.29 -26.53 21.15
N LYS A 958 -5.06 -26.83 22.20
CA LYS A 958 -6.25 -27.71 22.11
C LYS A 958 -7.35 -27.08 21.25
N THR A 959 -7.68 -25.82 21.51
CA THR A 959 -8.69 -25.03 20.78
C THR A 959 -8.28 -24.82 19.34
N ALA A 960 -7.02 -24.44 19.12
CA ALA A 960 -6.46 -24.24 17.78
C ALA A 960 -6.51 -25.53 16.93
N ARG A 961 -6.21 -26.70 17.54
CA ARG A 961 -6.31 -28.00 16.87
C ARG A 961 -7.75 -28.35 16.46
N ALA A 962 -8.71 -28.13 17.35
CA ALA A 962 -10.11 -28.42 17.09
C ALA A 962 -10.67 -27.58 15.95
N ILE A 963 -10.39 -26.27 15.94
CA ILE A 963 -10.82 -25.35 14.88
C ILE A 963 -10.14 -25.70 13.54
N ALA A 964 -8.84 -25.96 13.56
CA ALA A 964 -8.11 -26.36 12.35
C ALA A 964 -8.66 -27.67 11.75
N ALA A 965 -9.02 -28.65 12.57
CA ALA A 965 -9.62 -29.90 12.10
C ALA A 965 -11.01 -29.69 11.46
N GLN A 966 -11.83 -28.78 12.02
CA GLN A 966 -13.14 -28.44 11.46
C GLN A 966 -13.02 -27.79 10.07
N VAL A 967 -12.05 -26.88 9.89
CA VAL A 967 -11.85 -26.13 8.65
C VAL A 967 -11.01 -26.92 7.61
N GLY A 968 -10.23 -27.90 8.07
CA GLY A 968 -9.34 -28.72 7.23
C GLY A 968 -7.92 -28.17 7.07
N ILE A 969 -7.43 -27.40 8.05
CA ILE A 969 -6.05 -26.88 8.09
C ILE A 969 -5.12 -27.91 8.72
N ARG A 970 -4.01 -28.25 8.03
CA ARG A 970 -3.07 -29.28 8.48
C ARG A 970 -1.96 -28.77 9.41
N LYS A 971 -1.68 -27.47 9.39
CA LYS A 971 -0.53 -26.88 10.08
C LYS A 971 -0.95 -25.70 10.92
N VAL A 972 -0.70 -25.78 12.22
CA VAL A 972 -1.15 -24.82 13.22
C VAL A 972 0.03 -24.39 14.09
N PHE A 973 0.13 -23.10 14.33
CA PHE A 973 0.99 -22.50 15.36
C PHE A 973 0.09 -21.88 16.43
N ALA A 974 0.13 -22.43 17.64
CA ALA A 974 -0.71 -22.02 18.75
C ALA A 974 0.12 -21.37 19.85
N GLU A 975 -0.55 -20.63 20.75
CA GLU A 975 0.07 -19.92 21.87
C GLU A 975 1.18 -18.95 21.40
N VAL A 976 0.90 -18.25 20.28
CA VAL A 976 1.85 -17.36 19.60
C VAL A 976 1.60 -15.90 20.00
N LEU A 977 2.63 -15.22 20.52
CA LEU A 977 2.60 -13.77 20.77
C LEU A 977 2.70 -12.97 19.46
N PRO A 978 2.26 -11.70 19.42
CA PRO A 978 2.38 -10.86 18.21
C PRO A 978 3.80 -10.79 17.64
N SER A 979 4.82 -10.67 18.49
CA SER A 979 6.24 -10.68 18.07
C SER A 979 6.65 -12.01 17.44
N HIS A 980 6.10 -13.12 17.92
CA HIS A 980 6.34 -14.45 17.37
C HIS A 980 5.63 -14.65 16.02
N LYS A 981 4.47 -14.01 15.78
CA LYS A 981 3.80 -14.01 14.47
C LYS A 981 4.71 -13.39 13.41
N VAL A 982 5.28 -12.22 13.69
CA VAL A 982 6.23 -11.53 12.79
C VAL A 982 7.45 -12.40 12.50
N ALA A 983 8.11 -12.91 13.54
CA ALA A 983 9.28 -13.77 13.38
C ALA A 983 8.96 -15.03 12.56
N LYS A 984 7.74 -15.56 12.67
CA LYS A 984 7.31 -16.75 11.93
C LYS A 984 7.05 -16.45 10.45
N VAL A 985 6.41 -15.32 10.15
CA VAL A 985 6.24 -14.83 8.78
C VAL A 985 7.62 -14.63 8.13
N GLU A 986 8.55 -13.98 8.82
CA GLU A 986 9.92 -13.79 8.34
C GLU A 986 10.64 -15.13 8.13
N GLN A 987 10.47 -16.12 9.02
CA GLN A 987 11.04 -17.45 8.85
C GLN A 987 10.50 -18.15 7.59
N LEU A 988 9.20 -18.04 7.32
CA LEU A 988 8.59 -18.61 6.12
C LEU A 988 9.12 -17.92 4.85
N GLN A 989 9.29 -16.59 4.89
CA GLN A 989 9.91 -15.83 3.79
C GLN A 989 11.37 -16.23 3.54
N ARG A 990 12.17 -16.36 4.60
CA ARG A 990 13.57 -16.84 4.52
C ARG A 990 13.68 -18.26 3.99
N SER A 991 12.64 -19.08 4.14
CA SER A 991 12.57 -20.41 3.52
C SER A 991 12.30 -20.38 2.01
N GLY A 992 12.17 -19.19 1.42
CA GLY A 992 11.93 -18.96 -0.01
C GLY A 992 10.46 -18.98 -0.40
N LYS A 993 9.54 -19.08 0.57
CA LYS A 993 8.09 -19.06 0.32
C LYS A 993 7.59 -17.62 0.27
N ARG A 994 6.64 -17.35 -0.62
CA ARG A 994 5.89 -16.09 -0.63
C ARG A 994 4.65 -16.23 0.25
N VAL A 995 4.53 -15.36 1.24
CA VAL A 995 3.57 -15.48 2.34
C VAL A 995 2.53 -14.38 2.25
N ALA A 996 1.26 -14.77 2.19
CA ALA A 996 0.14 -13.89 2.50
C ALA A 996 -0.25 -14.06 3.96
N MET A 997 -0.44 -12.96 4.68
CA MET A 997 -1.01 -12.96 6.03
C MET A 997 -2.42 -12.40 5.95
N VAL A 998 -3.38 -13.05 6.59
CA VAL A 998 -4.78 -12.64 6.65
C VAL A 998 -5.17 -12.42 8.10
N GLY A 999 -5.67 -11.23 8.43
CA GLY A 999 -6.05 -10.85 9.79
C GLY A 999 -7.01 -9.66 9.83
N ASP A 1000 -7.61 -9.39 10.98
CA ASP A 1000 -8.57 -8.29 11.18
C ASP A 1000 -8.19 -7.37 12.36
N GLY A 1001 -7.26 -7.79 13.23
CA GLY A 1001 -6.95 -7.11 14.48
C GLY A 1001 -5.67 -6.27 14.50
N VAL A 1002 -5.61 -5.34 15.47
CA VAL A 1002 -4.40 -4.56 15.84
C VAL A 1002 -3.20 -5.48 16.11
N ASN A 1003 -3.46 -6.62 16.74
CA ASN A 1003 -2.45 -7.62 17.10
C ASN A 1003 -1.76 -8.25 15.87
N ASP A 1004 -2.40 -8.18 14.70
CA ASP A 1004 -1.90 -8.74 13.45
C ASP A 1004 -1.25 -7.70 12.55
N SER A 1005 -1.46 -6.40 12.81
CA SER A 1005 -0.90 -5.31 12.01
C SER A 1005 0.63 -5.44 11.78
N PRO A 1006 1.48 -5.84 12.76
CA PRO A 1006 2.90 -6.00 12.49
C PRO A 1006 3.22 -7.21 11.60
N ALA A 1007 2.41 -8.27 11.68
CA ALA A 1007 2.56 -9.47 10.87
C ALA A 1007 2.02 -9.26 9.45
N LEU A 1008 0.96 -8.47 9.30
CA LEU A 1008 0.41 -8.02 8.01
C LEU A 1008 1.44 -7.18 7.24
N ALA A 1009 2.07 -6.20 7.91
CA ALA A 1009 3.10 -5.36 7.29
C ALA A 1009 4.40 -6.10 6.94
N MET A 1010 4.71 -7.20 7.64
CA MET A 1010 5.88 -8.03 7.35
C MET A 1010 5.65 -9.01 6.18
N ALA A 1011 4.41 -9.40 5.92
CA ALA A 1011 4.08 -10.37 4.87
C ALA A 1011 4.43 -9.85 3.47
N ASP A 1012 4.55 -10.74 2.47
CA ASP A 1012 4.70 -10.31 1.08
C ASP A 1012 3.41 -9.66 0.54
N VAL A 1013 2.27 -10.09 1.10
CA VAL A 1013 0.95 -9.48 0.90
C VAL A 1013 0.17 -9.58 2.22
N GLY A 1014 -0.09 -8.45 2.87
CA GLY A 1014 -1.01 -8.36 4.01
C GLY A 1014 -2.46 -8.20 3.54
N ILE A 1015 -3.38 -9.04 4.03
CA ILE A 1015 -4.81 -8.98 3.71
C ILE A 1015 -5.61 -8.70 4.99
N ALA A 1016 -6.25 -7.54 5.06
CA ALA A 1016 -7.19 -7.19 6.13
C ALA A 1016 -8.62 -7.61 5.78
N ILE A 1017 -9.37 -8.15 6.75
CA ILE A 1017 -10.80 -8.52 6.58
C ILE A 1017 -11.72 -7.55 7.33
N GLY A 1018 -12.79 -7.13 6.66
CA GLY A 1018 -13.93 -6.41 7.23
C GLY A 1018 -13.60 -5.00 7.69
N THR A 1019 -14.36 -4.50 8.68
CA THR A 1019 -14.06 -3.28 9.45
C THR A 1019 -12.94 -3.55 10.46
N GLY A 1020 -11.85 -4.16 10.00
CA GLY A 1020 -10.66 -4.34 10.83
C GLY A 1020 -10.22 -3.00 11.41
N THR A 1021 -9.51 -3.02 12.54
CA THR A 1021 -9.06 -1.77 13.18
C THR A 1021 -8.28 -0.89 12.21
N ASP A 1022 -8.35 0.44 12.34
CA ASP A 1022 -7.70 1.37 11.41
C ASP A 1022 -6.20 1.05 11.22
N VAL A 1023 -5.55 0.57 12.27
CA VAL A 1023 -4.15 0.08 12.26
C VAL A 1023 -3.95 -1.13 11.33
N ALA A 1024 -4.90 -2.08 11.31
CA ALA A 1024 -4.85 -3.24 10.42
C ALA A 1024 -5.14 -2.85 8.97
N ILE A 1025 -6.07 -1.92 8.75
CA ILE A 1025 -6.36 -1.37 7.42
C ILE A 1025 -5.13 -0.65 6.89
N GLU A 1026 -4.46 0.18 7.69
CA GLU A 1026 -3.24 0.91 7.30
C GLU A 1026 -2.09 -0.04 6.96
N ALA A 1027 -1.86 -1.07 7.80
CA ALA A 1027 -0.78 -2.03 7.64
C ALA A 1027 -0.96 -3.03 6.48
N ALA A 1028 -2.20 -3.31 6.05
CA ALA A 1028 -2.46 -4.30 5.01
C ALA A 1028 -2.33 -3.74 3.59
N ASP A 1029 -1.91 -4.60 2.65
CA ASP A 1029 -1.80 -4.30 1.23
C ASP A 1029 -3.13 -4.51 0.47
N VAL A 1030 -3.95 -5.44 0.95
CA VAL A 1030 -5.30 -5.72 0.43
C VAL A 1030 -6.29 -5.58 1.57
N VAL A 1031 -7.36 -4.82 1.35
CA VAL A 1031 -8.42 -4.59 2.33
C VAL A 1031 -9.71 -5.13 1.75
N LEU A 1032 -10.29 -6.12 2.43
CA LEU A 1032 -11.58 -6.68 2.08
C LEU A 1032 -12.64 -5.94 2.89
N ILE A 1033 -13.55 -5.25 2.23
CA ILE A 1033 -14.56 -4.44 2.91
C ILE A 1033 -15.60 -5.33 3.62
N ARG A 1034 -15.86 -6.49 3.03
CA ARG A 1034 -16.80 -7.49 3.56
C ARG A 1034 -16.11 -8.42 4.54
N ASN A 1035 -16.87 -8.90 5.52
CA ASN A 1035 -16.42 -9.94 6.45
C ASN A 1035 -16.63 -11.36 5.89
N ASP A 1036 -16.28 -11.59 4.61
CA ASP A 1036 -16.45 -12.87 3.90
C ASP A 1036 -15.07 -13.45 3.52
N LEU A 1037 -14.75 -14.65 4.01
CA LEU A 1037 -13.48 -15.32 3.71
C LEU A 1037 -13.34 -15.72 2.23
N LEU A 1038 -14.44 -15.83 1.48
CA LEU A 1038 -14.38 -16.09 0.04
C LEU A 1038 -13.79 -14.91 -0.74
N ASP A 1039 -13.81 -13.71 -0.20
CA ASP A 1039 -13.16 -12.54 -0.81
C ASP A 1039 -11.63 -12.65 -0.78
N VAL A 1040 -11.05 -13.37 0.19
CA VAL A 1040 -9.62 -13.70 0.18
C VAL A 1040 -9.29 -14.55 -1.05
N VAL A 1041 -10.10 -15.57 -1.33
CA VAL A 1041 -9.94 -16.43 -2.51
C VAL A 1041 -10.13 -15.62 -3.80
N ALA A 1042 -11.17 -14.78 -3.84
CA ALA A 1042 -11.48 -13.94 -5.00
C ALA A 1042 -10.37 -12.91 -5.27
N SER A 1043 -9.72 -12.37 -4.24
CA SER A 1043 -8.60 -11.42 -4.40
C SER A 1043 -7.39 -12.07 -5.08
N ILE A 1044 -7.05 -13.29 -4.68
CA ILE A 1044 -5.96 -14.07 -5.29
C ILE A 1044 -6.34 -14.50 -6.71
N ASP A 1045 -7.56 -14.99 -6.95
CA ASP A 1045 -8.03 -15.35 -8.31
C ASP A 1045 -8.05 -14.15 -9.26
N LEU A 1046 -8.51 -12.99 -8.78
CA LEU A 1046 -8.49 -11.73 -9.53
C LEU A 1046 -7.05 -11.33 -9.90
N SER A 1047 -6.13 -11.41 -8.95
CA SER A 1047 -4.70 -11.18 -9.20
C SER A 1047 -4.15 -12.14 -10.27
N MET A 1048 -4.40 -13.45 -10.14
CA MET A 1048 -3.95 -14.46 -11.11
C MET A 1048 -4.50 -14.18 -12.52
N LYS A 1049 -5.78 -13.83 -12.64
CA LYS A 1049 -6.39 -13.49 -13.95
C LYS A 1049 -5.84 -12.20 -14.51
N THR A 1050 -5.59 -11.19 -13.68
CA THR A 1050 -5.01 -9.93 -14.11
C THR A 1050 -3.58 -10.12 -14.60
N VAL A 1051 -2.72 -10.82 -13.86
CA VAL A 1051 -1.34 -11.13 -14.28
C VAL A 1051 -1.32 -12.00 -15.54
N LYS A 1052 -2.24 -12.97 -15.67
CA LYS A 1052 -2.38 -13.75 -16.91
C LYS A 1052 -2.74 -12.86 -18.11
N ARG A 1053 -3.63 -11.88 -17.94
CA ARG A 1053 -3.97 -10.90 -18.99
C ARG A 1053 -2.79 -10.01 -19.32
N ILE A 1054 -2.04 -9.54 -18.33
CA ILE A 1054 -0.81 -8.78 -18.55
C ILE A 1054 0.18 -9.57 -19.43
N ARG A 1055 0.41 -10.86 -19.12
CA ARG A 1055 1.28 -11.72 -19.94
C ARG A 1055 0.77 -11.89 -21.38
N ILE A 1056 -0.53 -12.07 -21.57
CA ILE A 1056 -1.14 -12.14 -22.92
C ILE A 1056 -0.95 -10.81 -23.66
N ASN A 1057 -1.15 -9.68 -22.98
CA ASN A 1057 -0.95 -8.36 -23.55
C ASN A 1057 0.51 -8.12 -23.97
N PHE A 1058 1.48 -8.61 -23.19
CA PHE A 1058 2.89 -8.60 -23.57
C PHE A 1058 3.15 -9.39 -24.85
N VAL A 1059 2.54 -10.57 -24.98
CA VAL A 1059 2.64 -11.37 -26.22
C VAL A 1059 2.05 -10.59 -27.40
N PHE A 1060 0.86 -9.99 -27.26
CA PHE A 1060 0.27 -9.14 -28.28
C PHE A 1060 1.08 -7.88 -28.58
N ALA A 1061 1.84 -7.34 -27.63
CA ALA A 1061 2.70 -6.19 -27.88
C ALA A 1061 3.97 -6.58 -28.65
N LEU A 1062 4.57 -7.72 -28.32
CA LEU A 1062 5.87 -8.14 -28.87
C LEU A 1062 5.76 -8.88 -30.21
N ILE A 1063 4.68 -9.63 -30.45
CA ILE A 1063 4.57 -10.48 -31.64
C ILE A 1063 4.60 -9.70 -32.96
N TYR A 1064 3.93 -8.54 -33.02
CA TYR A 1064 3.93 -7.69 -34.21
C TYR A 1064 5.32 -7.12 -34.50
N ASN A 1065 6.07 -6.74 -33.45
CA ASN A 1065 7.41 -6.19 -33.60
C ASN A 1065 8.40 -7.29 -34.00
N LEU A 1066 8.31 -8.46 -33.37
CA LEU A 1066 9.19 -9.61 -33.64
C LEU A 1066 9.06 -10.10 -35.10
N VAL A 1067 7.83 -10.16 -35.63
CA VAL A 1067 7.57 -10.57 -37.02
C VAL A 1067 7.80 -9.41 -37.98
N GLY A 1068 7.41 -8.19 -37.60
CA GLY A 1068 7.44 -7.02 -38.47
C GLY A 1068 8.84 -6.47 -38.76
N ILE A 1069 9.76 -6.51 -37.80
CA ILE A 1069 11.13 -5.98 -37.98
C ILE A 1069 11.91 -6.74 -39.07
N PRO A 1070 11.97 -8.09 -39.09
CA PRO A 1070 12.65 -8.82 -40.15
C PRO A 1070 12.00 -8.65 -41.54
N ILE A 1071 10.67 -8.55 -41.60
CA ILE A 1071 9.95 -8.31 -42.86
C ILE A 1071 10.28 -6.90 -43.38
N ALA A 1072 10.25 -5.89 -42.51
CA ALA A 1072 10.62 -4.51 -42.85
C ALA A 1072 12.09 -4.36 -43.24
N ALA A 1073 12.99 -5.12 -42.61
CA ALA A 1073 14.41 -5.15 -42.96
C ALA A 1073 14.69 -5.82 -44.32
N GLY A 1074 13.68 -6.47 -44.93
CA GLY A 1074 13.78 -7.09 -46.25
C GLY A 1074 14.32 -8.53 -46.24
N VAL A 1075 14.41 -9.18 -45.07
CA VAL A 1075 14.91 -10.56 -44.94
C VAL A 1075 14.01 -11.55 -45.70
N PHE A 1076 12.70 -11.29 -45.73
CA PHE A 1076 11.71 -12.15 -46.37
C PHE A 1076 11.33 -11.73 -47.80
N MET A 1077 12.09 -10.82 -48.41
CA MET A 1077 11.84 -10.42 -49.81
C MET A 1077 11.93 -11.57 -50.84
N PRO A 1078 12.80 -12.60 -50.69
CA PRO A 1078 12.78 -13.75 -51.59
C PRO A 1078 11.42 -14.48 -51.62
N VAL A 1079 10.64 -14.38 -50.55
CA VAL A 1079 9.30 -14.97 -50.40
C VAL A 1079 8.20 -14.01 -50.91
N GLY A 1080 8.56 -12.80 -51.35
CA GLY A 1080 7.64 -11.79 -51.87
C GLY A 1080 6.95 -10.94 -50.80
N LEU A 1081 7.39 -11.02 -49.54
CA LEU A 1081 6.84 -10.22 -48.45
C LEU A 1081 7.64 -8.92 -48.30
N VAL A 1082 7.00 -7.80 -48.64
CA VAL A 1082 7.55 -6.44 -48.48
C VAL A 1082 6.60 -5.62 -47.63
N LEU A 1083 7.10 -4.95 -46.59
CA LEU A 1083 6.31 -4.07 -45.73
C LEU A 1083 6.49 -2.61 -46.17
N GLN A 1084 5.40 -1.86 -46.30
CA GLN A 1084 5.45 -0.41 -46.49
C GLN A 1084 5.32 0.33 -45.13
N PRO A 1085 5.83 1.57 -45.00
CA PRO A 1085 5.80 2.31 -43.72
C PRO A 1085 4.40 2.48 -43.11
N TRP A 1086 3.38 2.69 -43.95
CA TRP A 1086 1.99 2.82 -43.49
C TRP A 1086 1.44 1.51 -42.91
N MET A 1087 1.84 0.35 -43.44
CA MET A 1087 1.46 -0.96 -42.92
C MET A 1087 2.03 -1.18 -41.52
N GLY A 1088 3.26 -0.71 -41.28
CA GLY A 1088 3.87 -0.74 -39.95
C GLY A 1088 3.10 0.10 -38.93
N SER A 1089 2.63 1.27 -39.35
CA SER A 1089 1.80 2.16 -38.52
C SER A 1089 0.43 1.55 -38.19
N ALA A 1090 -0.20 0.90 -39.18
CA ALA A 1090 -1.47 0.19 -38.99
C ALA A 1090 -1.32 -1.02 -38.06
N ALA A 1091 -0.24 -1.81 -38.21
CA ALA A 1091 0.05 -2.94 -37.34
C ALA A 1091 0.24 -2.51 -35.86
N MET A 1092 0.88 -1.36 -35.63
CA MET A 1092 1.04 -0.76 -34.31
C MET A 1092 -0.30 -0.33 -33.68
N ALA A 1093 -1.19 0.28 -34.48
CA ALA A 1093 -2.53 0.64 -34.02
C ALA A 1093 -3.33 -0.62 -33.65
N LEU A 1094 -3.28 -1.67 -34.48
CA LEU A 1094 -3.92 -2.95 -34.21
C LEU A 1094 -3.38 -3.63 -32.95
N SER A 1095 -2.06 -3.60 -32.73
CA SER A 1095 -1.44 -4.11 -31.49
C SER A 1095 -1.99 -3.36 -30.27
N SER A 1096 -2.07 -2.03 -30.33
CA SER A 1096 -2.58 -1.21 -29.23
C SER A 1096 -4.07 -1.49 -28.94
N VAL A 1097 -4.89 -1.59 -29.98
CA VAL A 1097 -6.32 -1.96 -29.86
C VAL A 1097 -6.47 -3.35 -29.25
N SER A 1098 -5.68 -4.33 -29.69
CA SER A 1098 -5.76 -5.70 -29.16
C SER A 1098 -5.45 -5.77 -27.66
N VAL A 1099 -4.46 -5.01 -27.19
CA VAL A 1099 -4.09 -4.91 -25.77
C VAL A 1099 -5.19 -4.22 -24.94
N VAL A 1100 -5.75 -3.12 -25.45
CA VAL A 1100 -6.83 -2.39 -24.76
C VAL A 1100 -8.09 -3.25 -24.66
N VAL A 1101 -8.50 -3.89 -25.76
CA VAL A 1101 -9.66 -4.80 -25.77
C VAL A 1101 -9.43 -5.97 -24.82
N SER A 1102 -8.25 -6.61 -24.86
CA SER A 1102 -7.88 -7.69 -23.95
C SER A 1102 -7.94 -7.27 -22.48
N SER A 1103 -7.51 -6.05 -22.16
CA SER A 1103 -7.57 -5.50 -20.81
C SER A 1103 -9.00 -5.18 -20.37
N LEU A 1104 -9.84 -4.64 -21.27
CA LEU A 1104 -11.25 -4.35 -20.98
C LEU A 1104 -12.08 -5.62 -20.77
N LEU A 1105 -11.68 -6.77 -21.31
CA LEU A 1105 -12.30 -8.06 -21.02
C LEU A 1105 -12.21 -8.46 -19.54
N LEU A 1106 -11.32 -7.85 -18.75
CA LEU A 1106 -11.31 -8.02 -17.29
C LEU A 1106 -12.60 -7.46 -16.64
N LYS A 1107 -13.32 -6.53 -17.27
CA LYS A 1107 -14.63 -6.06 -16.78
C LYS A 1107 -15.70 -7.16 -16.79
N CYS A 1108 -15.52 -8.21 -17.58
CA CYS A 1108 -16.40 -9.38 -17.59
C CYS A 1108 -16.02 -10.40 -16.51
N TYR A 1109 -15.05 -10.09 -15.64
CA TYR A 1109 -14.75 -10.93 -14.50
C TYR A 1109 -15.94 -10.97 -13.53
N ALA A 1110 -16.33 -12.17 -13.16
CA ALA A 1110 -17.32 -12.41 -12.12
C ALA A 1110 -16.65 -13.07 -10.92
N LYS A 1111 -16.93 -12.56 -9.71
CA LYS A 1111 -16.49 -13.16 -8.45
C LYS A 1111 -16.91 -14.64 -8.42
N PRO A 1112 -16.02 -15.58 -8.03
CA PRO A 1112 -16.40 -16.97 -7.81
C PRO A 1112 -17.42 -17.06 -6.66
N THR A 1113 -18.64 -17.46 -6.97
CA THR A 1113 -19.73 -17.64 -6.00
C THR A 1113 -19.55 -18.95 -5.23
N ALA A 1114 -20.03 -18.98 -3.97
CA ALA A 1114 -20.02 -20.19 -3.14
C ALA A 1114 -20.58 -21.43 -3.89
N GLU A 1115 -21.72 -21.29 -4.58
CA GLU A 1115 -22.32 -22.37 -5.38
C GLU A 1115 -21.39 -22.93 -6.47
N LYS A 1116 -20.65 -22.06 -7.17
CA LYS A 1116 -19.70 -22.49 -8.22
C LYS A 1116 -18.50 -23.21 -7.63
N LEU A 1117 -18.00 -22.73 -6.49
CA LEU A 1117 -16.89 -23.36 -5.77
C LEU A 1117 -17.33 -24.72 -5.22
N GLU A 1118 -18.51 -24.80 -4.60
CA GLU A 1118 -19.10 -26.05 -4.14
C GLU A 1118 -19.34 -27.04 -5.27
N ALA A 1119 -19.82 -26.60 -6.44
CA ALA A 1119 -19.98 -27.45 -7.62
C ALA A 1119 -18.64 -27.99 -8.14
N GLN A 1120 -17.58 -27.18 -8.13
CA GLN A 1120 -16.21 -27.64 -8.46
C GLN A 1120 -15.68 -28.65 -7.45
N LEU A 1121 -16.03 -28.49 -6.17
CA LEU A 1121 -15.66 -29.38 -5.07
C LEU A 1121 -16.50 -30.64 -4.98
N GLY A 1122 -17.73 -30.66 -5.53
CA GLY A 1122 -18.67 -31.78 -5.45
C GLY A 1122 -18.15 -33.10 -6.05
N ASN A 1123 -17.17 -33.03 -6.96
CA ASN A 1123 -16.50 -34.21 -7.51
C ASN A 1123 -15.39 -34.79 -6.59
N VAL A 1124 -15.01 -34.08 -5.53
CA VAL A 1124 -13.98 -34.49 -4.56
C VAL A 1124 -14.68 -34.91 -3.26
N LYS A 1125 -14.62 -36.21 -2.92
CA LYS A 1125 -15.27 -36.76 -1.71
C LYS A 1125 -14.94 -35.95 -0.45
N ARG A 1126 -15.97 -35.48 0.26
CA ARG A 1126 -15.87 -34.92 1.63
C ARG A 1126 -15.27 -35.99 2.55
N ARG A 1127 -13.96 -35.93 2.83
CA ARG A 1127 -13.37 -36.64 3.98
C ARG A 1127 -13.32 -35.66 5.13
N PRO A 1128 -14.04 -35.89 6.25
CA PRO A 1128 -13.81 -35.10 7.46
C PRO A 1128 -12.35 -35.31 7.90
N GLY A 1129 -11.65 -34.22 8.21
CA GLY A 1129 -10.27 -34.27 8.69
C GLY A 1129 -10.23 -34.99 10.03
N SER A 1130 -9.39 -36.00 10.16
CA SER A 1130 -9.11 -36.63 11.45
C SER A 1130 -8.23 -35.70 12.28
N LEU A 1131 -8.46 -35.61 13.60
CA LEU A 1131 -7.62 -34.85 14.53
C LEU A 1131 -6.13 -35.26 14.46
N SER A 1132 -5.84 -36.47 13.98
CA SER A 1132 -4.48 -37.00 13.78
C SER A 1132 -3.70 -36.35 12.62
N ASP A 1133 -4.38 -35.67 11.70
CA ASP A 1133 -3.75 -35.10 10.50
C ASP A 1133 -3.27 -33.65 10.71
N VAL A 1134 -3.55 -33.07 11.88
CA VAL A 1134 -3.23 -31.68 12.23
C VAL A 1134 -1.94 -31.61 13.04
N SER A 1135 -0.88 -31.09 12.41
CA SER A 1135 0.39 -30.77 13.08
C SER A 1135 0.28 -29.44 13.84
N VAL A 1136 0.43 -29.50 15.17
CA VAL A 1136 0.37 -28.32 16.05
C VAL A 1136 1.75 -28.06 16.63
N HIS A 1137 2.23 -26.84 16.46
CA HIS A 1137 3.50 -26.37 17.00
C HIS A 1137 3.19 -25.31 18.06
N ILE A 1138 3.83 -25.42 19.22
CA ILE A 1138 3.58 -24.55 20.38
C ILE A 1138 4.76 -23.60 20.54
N GLY A 1139 4.49 -22.29 20.53
CA GLY A 1139 5.51 -21.25 20.65
C GLY A 1139 6.59 -21.29 19.56
N MET A 1140 7.79 -20.78 19.86
CA MET A 1140 8.94 -20.73 18.94
C MET A 1140 9.85 -21.98 19.01
N GLY A 1141 9.45 -23.01 19.76
CA GLY A 1141 10.32 -24.07 20.30
C GLY A 1141 11.01 -25.02 19.31
N ASP A 1142 10.65 -25.02 18.03
CA ASP A 1142 11.32 -25.86 17.02
C ASP A 1142 12.52 -25.15 16.35
N LEU A 1143 13.50 -24.75 17.18
CA LEU A 1143 14.87 -24.43 16.78
C LEU A 1143 15.76 -25.69 16.65
N ARG A 1144 15.18 -26.89 16.53
CA ARG A 1144 15.97 -28.11 16.29
C ARG A 1144 16.51 -28.10 14.86
N ARG A 1145 17.83 -27.88 14.76
CA ARG A 1145 18.78 -28.20 13.69
C ARG A 1145 18.13 -28.77 12.42
N ALA A 1146 18.31 -28.06 11.30
CA ALA A 1146 18.22 -28.68 9.98
C ALA A 1146 19.10 -29.94 9.99
N SER A 1147 18.49 -31.11 9.82
CA SER A 1147 19.24 -32.35 9.60
C SER A 1147 19.99 -32.23 8.27
N PRO A 1148 21.20 -32.79 8.15
CA PRO A 1148 21.88 -32.81 6.86
C PRO A 1148 21.03 -33.65 5.89
N LYS A 1149 20.85 -33.15 4.67
CA LYS A 1149 20.16 -33.85 3.58
C LYS A 1149 20.79 -35.23 3.39
N LEU A 1150 20.02 -36.29 3.68
CA LEU A 1150 20.39 -37.66 3.31
C LEU A 1150 20.39 -37.81 1.78
N SER A 1151 21.39 -38.52 1.27
CA SER A 1151 21.63 -38.70 -0.17
C SER A 1151 20.59 -39.64 -0.80
N LEU A 1152 20.43 -39.50 -2.11
CA LEU A 1152 19.48 -40.23 -2.97
C LEU A 1152 19.56 -41.77 -2.88
N LEU A 1153 20.65 -42.32 -2.35
CA LEU A 1153 20.91 -43.77 -2.29
C LEU A 1153 20.16 -44.48 -1.15
N ASP A 1154 19.87 -43.81 -0.03
CA ASP A 1154 19.11 -44.43 1.08
C ASP A 1154 17.61 -44.56 0.80
N ARG A 1155 17.11 -43.86 -0.23
CA ARG A 1155 15.71 -43.94 -0.66
C ARG A 1155 15.40 -45.22 -1.44
N ILE A 1156 16.44 -45.87 -1.99
CA ILE A 1156 16.31 -47.08 -2.79
C ILE A 1156 16.37 -48.33 -1.89
N LEU A 1157 17.15 -48.30 -0.81
CA LEU A 1157 17.31 -49.44 0.11
C LEU A 1157 16.11 -49.66 1.05
N ASN A 1158 15.29 -48.63 1.30
CA ASN A 1158 14.08 -48.77 2.14
C ASN A 1158 12.83 -49.22 1.37
N TYR A 1159 12.89 -49.27 0.02
CA TYR A 1159 11.75 -49.71 -0.80
C TYR A 1159 11.65 -51.24 -0.90
N SER A 1160 12.68 -51.98 -0.51
CA SER A 1160 12.75 -53.45 -0.62
C SER A 1160 12.42 -54.22 0.67
N ARG A 1161 12.10 -53.54 1.77
CA ARG A 1161 11.72 -54.19 3.05
C ARG A 1161 10.24 -54.03 3.47
N ALA A 1162 9.44 -53.28 2.72
CA ALA A 1162 8.03 -53.01 3.04
C ALA A 1162 7.03 -53.92 2.29
N SER A 1163 7.46 -55.10 1.83
CA SER A 1163 6.58 -56.05 1.11
C SER A 1163 6.36 -57.40 1.81
N ILE A 1164 6.81 -57.59 3.05
CA ILE A 1164 6.55 -58.82 3.81
C ILE A 1164 6.34 -58.49 5.29
N SER A 1165 5.12 -58.10 5.67
CA SER A 1165 4.50 -58.41 6.97
C SER A 1165 3.12 -57.75 7.09
N SER A 1166 2.18 -58.14 6.24
CA SER A 1166 0.78 -58.22 6.67
C SER A 1166 0.55 -59.64 7.20
N LEU A 1167 -0.31 -59.79 8.22
CA LEU A 1167 -0.82 -61.04 8.84
C LEU A 1167 -0.25 -61.44 10.21
N ARG A 1168 -0.79 -60.82 11.27
CA ARG A 1168 -1.03 -61.30 12.66
C ARG A 1168 -1.11 -60.07 13.57
N SER A 1169 -1.92 -59.97 14.62
CA SER A 1169 -3.03 -60.74 15.17
C SER A 1169 -3.74 -59.82 16.16
N ASP A 1170 -5.04 -60.03 16.28
CA ASP A 1170 -5.94 -59.55 17.33
C ASP A 1170 -5.44 -59.79 18.78
N LYS A 1171 -6.05 -59.00 19.69
CA LYS A 1171 -6.38 -59.23 21.12
C LYS A 1171 -5.48 -58.67 22.25
N LEU A 1172 -6.17 -57.89 23.08
CA LEU A 1172 -6.24 -57.89 24.56
C LEU A 1172 -5.08 -57.34 25.43
N SER A 1173 -5.47 -56.30 26.18
CA SER A 1173 -5.52 -56.22 27.66
C SER A 1173 -4.32 -55.72 28.48
N ILE A 1174 -4.64 -54.67 29.26
CA ILE A 1174 -4.55 -54.58 30.73
C ILE A 1174 -3.19 -54.24 31.39
N HIS A 1175 -3.24 -53.09 32.09
CA HIS A 1175 -2.61 -52.71 33.37
C HIS A 1175 -1.08 -52.54 33.51
N SER A 1176 -0.71 -51.26 33.65
CA SER A 1176 -0.36 -50.59 34.92
C SER A 1176 1.06 -50.59 35.48
N LEU A 1177 1.32 -49.45 36.13
CA LEU A 1177 2.15 -49.22 37.32
C LEU A 1177 3.67 -49.13 37.10
N ALA A 1178 4.10 -47.87 37.00
CA ALA A 1178 4.84 -47.16 38.04
C ALA A 1178 6.34 -47.42 38.26
N LEU A 1179 6.98 -46.26 38.50
CA LEU A 1179 8.13 -45.98 39.36
C LEU A 1179 9.55 -46.04 38.77
N SER A 1180 10.09 -44.81 38.69
CA SER A 1180 11.34 -44.33 39.30
C SER A 1180 12.69 -44.82 38.77
N GLU A 1181 13.39 -43.90 38.09
CA GLU A 1181 14.78 -43.45 38.35
C GLU A 1181 15.96 -44.45 38.31
N PRO A 1182 17.24 -44.00 38.24
CA PRO A 1182 17.83 -42.79 37.65
C PRO A 1182 19.14 -43.07 36.85
N ASP A 1183 19.71 -41.97 36.35
CA ASP A 1183 21.09 -41.72 35.88
C ASP A 1183 22.21 -42.74 36.18
N LYS A 1184 23.11 -42.93 35.20
CA LYS A 1184 24.53 -42.49 35.27
C LYS A 1184 25.37 -42.89 34.04
N HIS A 1185 26.00 -41.87 33.46
CA HIS A 1185 27.39 -41.75 33.01
C HIS A 1185 28.24 -42.97 32.55
N SER A 1186 28.74 -42.81 31.32
CA SER A 1186 30.18 -42.76 30.97
C SER A 1186 30.95 -44.05 30.63
N LEU A 1187 31.99 -43.79 29.81
CA LEU A 1187 33.16 -44.59 29.43
C LEU A 1187 32.97 -45.49 28.20
N LEU A 1188 33.48 -45.08 27.03
CA LEU A 1188 34.88 -45.03 26.55
C LEU A 1188 35.37 -46.38 25.99
N VAL A 1189 36.17 -46.24 24.93
CA VAL A 1189 36.98 -47.25 24.25
C VAL A 1189 36.15 -48.18 23.35
N GLY A 1190 36.22 -48.11 22.02
CA GLY A 1190 37.39 -47.86 21.18
C GLY A 1190 37.92 -49.22 20.71
N GLU A 1191 37.64 -49.59 19.47
CA GLU A 1191 38.63 -50.26 18.62
C GLU A 1191 38.12 -50.34 17.17
N SER A 1192 38.91 -49.67 16.35
CA SER A 1192 39.06 -49.78 14.91
C SER A 1192 39.55 -51.16 14.48
N LEU A 1193 39.28 -51.53 13.23
CA LEU A 1193 40.22 -52.07 12.21
C LEU A 1193 39.38 -52.58 11.01
N CYS A 1194 39.52 -51.93 9.85
CA CYS A 1194 40.24 -52.42 8.65
C CYS A 1194 39.33 -53.28 7.74
N ASP A 1195 39.18 -53.08 6.44
CA ASP A 1195 40.12 -52.80 5.33
C ASP A 1195 39.39 -52.01 4.21
N GLU A 1196 39.99 -50.95 3.61
CA GLU A 1196 40.72 -50.96 2.31
C GLU A 1196 39.92 -51.56 1.12
N GLU A 1197 39.80 -51.00 -0.08
CA GLU A 1197 40.26 -49.79 -0.75
C GLU A 1197 39.60 -49.75 -2.18
N PHE A 1198 39.64 -48.61 -2.86
CA PHE A 1198 39.37 -48.37 -4.32
C PHE A 1198 37.94 -48.49 -4.90
N VAL A 1199 37.26 -47.35 -5.13
CA VAL A 1199 37.19 -46.55 -6.38
C VAL A 1199 36.39 -45.27 -6.12
#